data_AF-A0A661EGK8-F1
#
_entry.id   AF-A0A661EGK8-F1
#
_cell.length_a   1.000
_cell.length_b   1.000
_cell.length_c   1.000
_cell.angle_alpha   90.00
_cell.angle_beta   90.00
_cell.angle_gamma   90.00
#
_symmetry.space_group_name_H-M   'P 1'
#
loop_
_entity.id
_entity.type
_entity.pdbx_description
1 polymer ?
#
loop_
_entity_poly.entity_id
_entity_poly.type
_entity_poly.pdbx_seq_one_letter_code
_entity_poly.pdbx_strand_id
1 'polypeptide(L)'
;MPTYISLFSGAGVGCYGFKLENFNCISTVEILKKRLSIQMLNNKCLFESGYICGDIRNTDIKDRLKNNLKNFLKNSNRKELDVLIATPPCQGMSVANHKKKHEKSRNSLVVESITLTKKFLPRFFIFENVSSFLNTICTDVDGKDKKISKAIQGNLSGNYNIFSKIINFKNYGNNSSRTRTIVIGVRKDQQNITPFDLFPDMQKEKKLYDVIGKLPSLKIMGEILKEDIYHQFKKYTPHMRNWISGIKEGESAFDNADENKIPHRIVNGKIVINQNKNGDKYKRQSFNKVAPCIHTRNDILSSQNTIHPKDDRVFSIREVMKMMTIPKKFRWGHQSKDELNNLSLIEKQLYLKKEEMNIRQSIGEAVPTKIFQQIANKIKKQILKKNITKKDVLSIVDDNDLKQNDHLKLFIESNELKLDYTTLLTIAELSNSKRIQNSAYYTTQNIVYSIVKRLPDSKNYKNLSILEPSVGIGAFLPLLLKKYEDVNSVTIDVIDVDSNSIELLKIMLKKIKIPHNIKINFLNDDFLTHKFNKKYDIVVGNPPFGKIIKNKKKLSKYTTETENKKTNNIFSFFIEKSLKVGKAVALIVPKSLLSSPEFNKTREILSKYNIKCLIDYGEKGFSGVKIETISFVLDAAKKSNSENMIEVESYITNNIKTKKQKYIFDKNFPYWLIYRNHFFDSISNKLIFNIFMSFRDRQITKKHTTNIGKIRVLKSRNIKSNKIINIPDYDCFVNDVDNFSVGKFLNKPDLVLIPNLTYNPRACFLPKNSITDGSLAILSPKDNKINITNKDLDYFNTDEFSKFYSIARNRGTRSLNIDNNSVFYFGKLKQP
;
A
#
# COMPACT_ATOMS: atom_id res chain seq x y z
N MET A 1 7.82 21.98 10.85
CA MET A 1 8.72 20.82 10.72
C MET A 1 7.92 19.52 10.76
N PRO A 2 8.33 18.44 10.06
CA PRO A 2 7.67 17.13 10.12
C PRO A 2 7.70 16.50 11.52
N THR A 3 6.72 15.65 11.86
CA THR A 3 6.56 15.07 13.20
C THR A 3 6.55 13.55 13.22
N TYR A 4 6.96 12.95 14.33
CA TYR A 4 6.86 11.50 14.49
C TYR A 4 6.59 11.02 15.92
N ILE A 5 6.08 9.80 16.03
CA ILE A 5 6.02 9.01 17.26
C ILE A 5 6.88 7.74 17.08
N SER A 6 7.61 7.35 18.12
CA SER A 6 8.48 6.17 18.11
C SER A 6 8.12 5.18 19.20
N LEU A 7 7.74 3.97 18.79
CA LEU A 7 7.39 2.86 19.69
C LEU A 7 8.57 1.88 19.78
N PHE A 8 8.84 1.36 20.98
CA PHE A 8 9.93 0.40 21.25
C PHE A 8 11.31 0.98 20.89
N SER A 9 11.52 2.23 21.32
CA SER A 9 12.51 3.13 20.74
C SER A 9 13.98 2.85 21.09
N GLY A 10 14.25 1.93 22.03
CA GLY A 10 15.61 1.60 22.48
C GLY A 10 16.32 2.82 23.05
N ALA A 11 17.62 2.98 22.80
CA ALA A 11 18.36 4.20 23.15
C ALA A 11 18.14 5.35 22.15
N GLY A 12 17.28 5.19 21.14
CA GLY A 12 17.03 6.21 20.12
C GLY A 12 18.09 6.33 19.02
N VAL A 13 19.05 5.41 18.91
CA VAL A 13 20.12 5.43 17.90
C VAL A 13 19.59 5.53 16.47
N GLY A 14 18.61 4.70 16.10
CA GLY A 14 17.98 4.78 14.78
C GLY A 14 17.19 6.08 14.60
N CYS A 15 16.42 6.48 15.62
CA CYS A 15 15.62 7.70 15.61
C CYS A 15 16.46 8.98 15.54
N TYR A 16 17.73 8.91 15.93
CA TYR A 16 18.66 10.02 15.72
C TYR A 16 18.78 10.39 14.23
N GLY A 17 18.53 9.44 13.32
CA GLY A 17 18.44 9.72 11.88
C GLY A 17 17.29 10.66 11.53
N PHE A 18 16.13 10.53 12.18
CA PHE A 18 15.02 11.47 12.05
C PHE A 18 15.37 12.85 12.62
N LYS A 19 16.10 12.88 13.74
CA LYS A 19 16.60 14.13 14.32
C LYS A 19 17.57 14.86 13.38
N LEU A 20 18.49 14.15 12.73
CA LEU A 20 19.40 14.72 11.73
C LEU A 20 18.66 15.36 10.55
N GLU A 21 17.46 14.87 10.24
CA GLU A 21 16.60 15.44 9.20
C GLU A 21 15.61 16.49 9.74
N ASN A 22 15.75 16.95 10.98
CA ASN A 22 14.91 17.95 11.65
C ASN A 22 13.43 17.51 11.81
N PHE A 23 13.20 16.25 12.16
CA PHE A 23 11.87 15.80 12.61
C PHE A 23 11.68 16.04 14.10
N ASN A 24 10.45 16.43 14.43
CA ASN A 24 10.00 16.64 15.80
C ASN A 24 9.39 15.36 16.38
N CYS A 25 10.05 14.75 17.37
CA CYS A 25 9.47 13.62 18.08
C CYS A 25 8.44 14.12 19.10
N ILE A 26 7.18 13.79 18.88
CA ILE A 26 6.07 14.12 19.80
C ILE A 26 6.15 13.22 21.02
N SER A 27 6.30 11.92 20.80
CA SER A 27 6.37 10.96 21.90
C SER A 27 7.20 9.75 21.52
N THR A 28 7.86 9.19 22.53
CA THR A 28 8.64 7.99 22.43
C THR A 28 8.29 7.05 23.57
N VAL A 29 8.16 5.76 23.29
CA VAL A 29 7.90 4.73 24.29
C VAL A 29 9.08 3.78 24.37
N GLU A 30 9.56 3.56 25.58
CA GLU A 30 10.63 2.61 25.91
C GLU A 30 10.40 2.06 27.31
N ILE A 31 10.58 0.76 27.51
CA ILE A 31 10.33 0.14 28.81
C ILE A 31 11.52 0.33 29.77
N LEU A 32 12.74 0.45 29.24
CA LEU A 32 13.95 0.60 30.06
C LEU A 32 14.30 2.08 30.27
N LYS A 33 14.11 2.58 31.49
CA LYS A 33 14.43 3.96 31.90
C LYS A 33 15.84 4.39 31.47
N LYS A 34 16.86 3.54 31.66
CA LYS A 34 18.25 3.81 31.27
C LYS A 34 18.45 4.12 29.78
N ARG A 35 17.62 3.54 28.91
CA ARG A 35 17.65 3.80 27.46
C ARG A 35 16.90 5.09 27.12
N LEU A 36 15.79 5.34 27.81
CA LEU A 36 15.05 6.59 27.70
C LEU A 36 15.90 7.79 28.14
N SER A 37 16.71 7.66 29.20
CA SER A 37 17.68 8.68 29.62
C SER A 37 18.67 9.05 28.51
N ILE A 38 19.17 8.07 27.72
CA ILE A 38 20.01 8.35 26.55
C ILE A 38 19.26 9.18 25.51
N GLN A 39 17.96 8.94 25.32
CA GLN A 39 17.14 9.74 24.40
C GLN A 39 17.00 11.19 24.88
N MET A 40 16.85 11.39 26.19
CA MET A 40 16.78 12.73 26.80
C MET A 40 18.08 13.50 26.62
N LEU A 41 19.25 12.85 26.84
CA LEU A 41 20.57 13.44 26.58
C LEU A 41 20.76 13.94 25.14
N ASN A 42 20.08 13.29 24.21
CA ASN A 42 20.10 13.63 22.80
C ASN A 42 18.94 14.54 22.39
N ASN A 43 18.18 15.13 23.33
CA ASN A 43 17.02 16.00 23.09
C ASN A 43 16.12 15.44 21.97
N LYS A 44 15.73 14.17 22.10
CA LYS A 44 14.97 13.47 21.06
C LYS A 44 13.55 14.01 20.93
N CYS A 45 12.82 14.11 22.05
CA CYS A 45 11.44 14.61 22.10
C CYS A 45 11.39 16.12 22.28
N LEU A 46 10.36 16.72 21.69
CA LEU A 46 10.09 18.16 21.80
C LEU A 46 9.78 18.60 23.23
N PHE A 47 9.13 17.74 24.01
CA PHE A 47 8.66 18.02 25.37
C PHE A 47 9.04 16.86 26.28
N GLU A 48 9.24 17.17 27.56
CA GLU A 48 9.59 16.19 28.59
C GLU A 48 8.50 15.13 28.75
N SER A 49 7.22 15.53 28.69
CA SER A 49 6.07 14.61 28.71
C SER A 49 6.06 13.61 27.55
N GLY A 50 6.82 13.89 26.48
CA GLY A 50 7.00 13.01 25.33
C GLY A 50 7.88 11.80 25.61
N TYR A 51 8.64 11.76 26.72
CA TYR A 51 9.43 10.60 27.13
C TYR A 51 8.58 9.68 28.01
N ILE A 52 8.04 8.60 27.43
CA ILE A 52 7.13 7.70 28.12
C ILE A 52 7.85 6.40 28.47
N CYS A 53 8.15 6.21 29.75
CA CYS A 53 8.70 4.97 30.29
C CYS A 53 7.57 4.01 30.67
N GLY A 54 7.48 2.84 30.05
CA GLY A 54 6.49 1.84 30.43
C GLY A 54 6.17 0.80 29.36
N ASP A 55 5.33 -0.17 29.74
CA ASP A 55 4.81 -1.18 28.84
C ASP A 55 3.66 -0.63 28.01
N ILE A 56 3.80 -0.63 26.69
CA ILE A 56 2.82 -0.10 25.75
C ILE A 56 1.47 -0.83 25.79
N ARG A 57 1.40 -2.03 26.39
CA ARG A 57 0.14 -2.77 26.57
C ARG A 57 -0.77 -2.09 27.59
N ASN A 58 -0.21 -1.35 28.54
CA ASN A 58 -0.96 -0.66 29.59
C ASN A 58 -1.76 0.50 29.03
N THR A 59 -3.00 0.67 29.52
CA THR A 59 -3.92 1.73 29.08
C THR A 59 -3.38 3.12 29.36
N ASP A 60 -2.82 3.37 30.55
CA ASP A 60 -2.17 4.65 30.91
C ASP A 60 -1.12 5.07 29.87
N ILE A 61 -0.24 4.14 29.46
CA ILE A 61 0.81 4.42 28.47
C ILE A 61 0.21 4.80 27.11
N LYS A 62 -0.86 4.11 26.68
CA LYS A 62 -1.59 4.44 25.44
C LYS A 62 -2.32 5.77 25.54
N ASP A 63 -2.86 6.11 26.70
CA ASP A 63 -3.57 7.36 26.94
C ASP A 63 -2.62 8.55 27.00
N ARG A 64 -1.44 8.41 27.62
CA ARG A 64 -0.36 9.41 27.55
C ARG A 64 0.08 9.67 26.11
N LEU A 65 0.30 8.63 25.30
CA LEU A 65 0.59 8.78 23.87
C LEU A 65 -0.51 9.55 23.13
N LYS A 66 -1.77 9.17 23.36
CA LYS A 66 -2.94 9.81 22.74
C LYS A 66 -3.07 11.27 23.15
N ASN A 67 -2.90 11.58 24.43
CA ASN A 67 -3.01 12.93 24.99
C ASN A 67 -1.89 13.82 24.48
N ASN A 68 -0.64 13.34 24.47
CA ASN A 68 0.48 14.08 23.90
C ASN A 68 0.26 14.41 22.42
N LEU A 69 -0.19 13.44 21.63
CA LEU A 69 -0.52 13.68 20.22
C LEU A 69 -1.65 14.70 20.07
N LYS A 70 -2.77 14.51 20.80
CA LYS A 70 -3.93 15.41 20.75
C LYS A 70 -3.54 16.85 21.12
N ASN A 71 -2.80 17.03 22.21
CA ASN A 71 -2.34 18.33 22.69
C ASN A 71 -1.40 18.98 21.68
N PHE A 72 -0.45 18.23 21.14
CA PHE A 72 0.45 18.74 20.11
C PHE A 72 -0.30 19.19 18.85
N LEU A 73 -1.22 18.38 18.33
CA LEU A 73 -2.00 18.70 17.14
C LEU A 73 -2.84 19.96 17.36
N LYS A 74 -3.50 20.07 18.52
CA LYS A 74 -4.26 21.27 18.91
C LYS A 74 -3.37 22.51 18.98
N ASN A 75 -2.26 22.45 19.72
CA ASN A 75 -1.41 23.61 19.99
C ASN A 75 -0.60 24.07 18.76
N SER A 76 -0.30 23.16 17.82
CA SER A 76 0.43 23.48 16.60
C SER A 76 -0.47 23.79 15.40
N ASN A 77 -1.79 23.83 15.59
CA ASN A 77 -2.80 23.94 14.52
C ASN A 77 -2.57 22.92 13.38
N ARG A 78 -2.18 21.70 13.75
CA ARG A 78 -1.93 20.60 12.81
C ARG A 78 -3.05 19.59 12.91
N LYS A 79 -3.41 19.00 11.77
CA LYS A 79 -4.51 18.03 11.69
C LYS A 79 -4.07 16.60 11.96
N GLU A 80 -2.78 16.29 11.78
CA GLU A 80 -2.32 14.90 11.74
C GLU A 80 -0.84 14.69 12.06
N LEU A 81 -0.52 13.44 12.40
CA LEU A 81 0.82 12.92 12.60
C LEU A 81 1.47 12.55 11.26
N ASP A 82 2.71 12.98 11.01
CA ASP A 82 3.38 12.60 9.77
C ASP A 82 3.86 11.13 9.80
N VAL A 83 4.58 10.71 10.85
CA VAL A 83 5.21 9.37 10.88
C VAL A 83 4.96 8.62 12.21
N LEU A 84 4.66 7.33 12.12
CA LEU A 84 4.79 6.39 13.25
C LEU A 84 5.87 5.36 12.95
N ILE A 85 6.83 5.21 13.86
CA ILE A 85 7.90 4.21 13.79
C ILE A 85 7.66 3.17 14.88
N ALA A 86 7.75 1.89 14.55
CA ALA A 86 7.74 0.82 15.54
C ALA A 86 8.84 -0.21 15.27
N THR A 87 9.58 -0.54 16.33
CA THR A 87 10.63 -1.59 16.32
C THR A 87 10.36 -2.63 17.41
N PRO A 88 9.19 -3.32 17.37
CA PRO A 88 8.77 -4.19 18.46
C PRO A 88 9.78 -5.33 18.69
N PRO A 89 10.12 -5.65 19.95
CA PRO A 89 11.12 -6.67 20.25
C PRO A 89 10.61 -8.07 19.89
N CYS A 90 11.50 -8.89 19.28
CA CYS A 90 11.17 -10.22 18.77
C CYS A 90 11.90 -11.37 19.45
N GLN A 91 12.26 -11.22 20.73
CA GLN A 91 12.97 -12.26 21.50
C GLN A 91 12.12 -13.56 21.53
N GLY A 92 12.46 -14.55 20.70
CA GLY A 92 11.69 -15.78 20.48
C GLY A 92 11.66 -16.22 19.01
N MET A 93 11.74 -15.27 18.06
CA MET A 93 11.63 -15.52 16.61
C MET A 93 12.97 -15.70 15.88
N SER A 94 14.08 -15.69 16.62
CA SER A 94 15.41 -15.96 16.06
C SER A 94 15.61 -17.46 15.90
N VAL A 95 16.23 -17.88 14.79
CA VAL A 95 16.54 -19.29 14.46
C VAL A 95 17.12 -20.09 15.66
N ALA A 96 17.86 -19.42 16.55
CA ALA A 96 18.48 -20.02 17.73
C ALA A 96 17.54 -20.32 18.94
N ASN A 97 16.29 -19.85 18.96
CA ASN A 97 15.42 -19.90 20.16
C ASN A 97 14.02 -20.52 19.92
N HIS A 98 13.82 -21.26 18.82
CA HIS A 98 12.53 -21.85 18.39
C HIS A 98 11.84 -22.84 19.37
N LYS A 99 12.32 -23.03 20.60
CA LYS A 99 11.85 -24.09 21.53
C LYS A 99 11.32 -23.61 22.90
N LYS A 100 10.73 -22.40 23.03
CA LYS A 100 10.15 -21.96 24.32
C LYS A 100 8.67 -21.54 24.22
N LYS A 101 7.81 -22.14 25.08
CA LYS A 101 6.35 -21.99 25.20
C LYS A 101 5.80 -20.55 25.46
N HIS A 102 6.62 -19.49 25.39
CA HIS A 102 6.24 -18.10 25.72
C HIS A 102 5.96 -17.18 24.50
N GLU A 103 5.76 -17.74 23.29
CA GLU A 103 5.56 -16.96 22.06
C GLU A 103 4.28 -16.09 22.07
N LYS A 104 3.21 -16.54 22.75
CA LYS A 104 1.90 -15.86 22.75
C LYS A 104 1.94 -14.44 23.31
N SER A 105 2.75 -14.13 24.33
CA SER A 105 2.78 -12.79 24.93
C SER A 105 3.61 -11.76 24.16
N ARG A 106 4.60 -12.18 23.35
CA ARG A 106 5.52 -11.26 22.63
C ARG A 106 5.04 -10.88 21.23
N ASN A 107 4.30 -11.77 20.58
CA ASN A 107 3.57 -11.45 19.35
C ASN A 107 2.49 -10.37 19.55
N SER A 108 2.07 -10.12 20.80
CA SER A 108 1.14 -9.04 21.15
C SER A 108 1.67 -7.64 20.83
N LEU A 109 2.98 -7.38 20.92
CA LEU A 109 3.55 -6.03 20.74
C LEU A 109 3.50 -5.55 19.28
N VAL A 110 3.52 -6.48 18.33
CA VAL A 110 3.29 -6.19 16.91
C VAL A 110 1.85 -5.78 16.69
N VAL A 111 0.91 -6.45 17.37
CA VAL A 111 -0.53 -6.14 17.33
C VAL A 111 -0.80 -4.77 17.97
N GLU A 112 -0.08 -4.41 19.03
CA GLU A 112 -0.13 -3.05 19.59
C GLU A 112 0.35 -2.00 18.59
N SER A 113 1.41 -2.29 17.84
CA SER A 113 1.91 -1.40 16.77
C SER A 113 0.85 -1.20 15.67
N ILE A 114 0.19 -2.28 15.25
CA ILE A 114 -0.91 -2.25 14.28
C ILE A 114 -2.09 -1.44 14.82
N THR A 115 -2.50 -1.69 16.06
CA THR A 115 -3.63 -1.03 16.73
C THR A 115 -3.40 0.47 16.84
N LEU A 116 -2.22 0.89 17.31
CA LEU A 116 -1.87 2.31 17.43
C LEU A 116 -1.74 2.98 16.06
N THR A 117 -1.21 2.29 15.05
CA THR A 117 -1.17 2.82 13.67
C THR A 117 -2.57 3.05 13.12
N LYS A 118 -3.49 2.12 13.36
CA LYS A 118 -4.90 2.24 12.96
C LYS A 118 -5.62 3.37 13.71
N LYS A 119 -5.28 3.57 14.99
CA LYS A 119 -5.86 4.61 15.86
C LYS A 119 -5.35 6.01 15.54
N PHE A 120 -4.04 6.19 15.36
CA PHE A 120 -3.42 7.50 15.12
C PHE A 120 -3.43 7.91 13.64
N LEU A 121 -3.63 6.95 12.74
CA LEU A 121 -3.75 7.16 11.30
C LEU A 121 -2.67 8.11 10.71
N PRO A 122 -1.37 7.90 11.01
CA PRO A 122 -0.30 8.76 10.49
C PRO A 122 -0.28 8.79 8.95
N ARG A 123 0.33 9.82 8.37
CA ARG A 123 0.54 9.84 6.90
C ARG A 123 1.42 8.68 6.44
N PHE A 124 2.42 8.34 7.25
CA PHE A 124 3.36 7.25 7.00
C PHE A 124 3.56 6.39 8.24
N PHE A 125 3.78 5.09 8.06
CA PHE A 125 4.29 4.23 9.12
C PHE A 125 5.50 3.44 8.67
N ILE A 126 6.39 3.12 9.61
CA ILE A 126 7.59 2.32 9.39
C ILE A 126 7.67 1.26 10.48
N PHE A 127 7.60 0.00 10.10
CA PHE A 127 7.95 -1.11 10.98
C PHE A 127 9.29 -1.70 10.55
N GLU A 128 10.20 -1.87 11.50
CA GLU A 128 11.47 -2.57 11.28
C GLU A 128 11.57 -3.77 12.21
N ASN A 129 12.09 -4.87 11.68
CA ASN A 129 12.32 -6.08 12.46
C ASN A 129 13.27 -7.10 11.79
N VAL A 130 13.50 -8.25 12.43
CA VAL A 130 14.29 -9.38 11.92
C VAL A 130 13.73 -9.96 10.61
N SER A 131 14.54 -10.74 9.89
CA SER A 131 14.15 -11.32 8.58
C SER A 131 12.98 -12.30 8.64
N SER A 132 12.80 -13.03 9.75
CA SER A 132 11.68 -13.96 9.95
C SER A 132 10.35 -13.27 10.25
N PHE A 133 10.35 -11.97 10.54
CA PHE A 133 9.24 -11.20 11.08
C PHE A 133 7.90 -11.42 10.38
N LEU A 134 7.85 -11.29 9.05
CA LEU A 134 6.57 -11.37 8.32
C LEU A 134 5.95 -12.77 8.30
N ASN A 135 6.76 -13.80 8.57
CA ASN A 135 6.34 -15.20 8.56
C ASN A 135 5.98 -15.73 9.94
N THR A 136 6.35 -15.03 11.02
CA THR A 136 5.97 -15.39 12.39
C THR A 136 4.45 -15.28 12.56
N ILE A 137 3.87 -16.19 13.34
CA ILE A 137 2.45 -16.22 13.71
C ILE A 137 2.21 -15.25 14.88
N CYS A 138 1.14 -14.47 14.83
CA CYS A 138 0.63 -13.67 15.93
C CYS A 138 -0.89 -13.86 16.10
N THR A 139 -1.38 -13.71 17.33
CA THR A 139 -2.82 -13.60 17.59
C THR A 139 -3.27 -12.18 17.29
N ASP A 140 -3.97 -11.98 16.18
CA ASP A 140 -4.38 -10.66 15.68
C ASP A 140 -5.53 -10.05 16.53
N VAL A 141 -5.95 -8.82 16.22
CA VAL A 141 -7.03 -8.09 16.91
C VAL A 141 -8.39 -8.80 16.93
N ASP A 142 -8.58 -9.79 16.05
CA ASP A 142 -9.77 -10.63 15.99
C ASP A 142 -9.65 -11.94 16.78
N GLY A 143 -8.57 -12.09 17.57
CA GLY A 143 -8.29 -13.28 18.37
C GLY A 143 -7.78 -14.48 17.56
N LYS A 144 -7.54 -14.33 16.25
CA LYS A 144 -7.12 -15.43 15.39
C LYS A 144 -5.63 -15.42 15.13
N ASP A 145 -5.02 -16.60 15.21
CA ASP A 145 -3.61 -16.80 14.86
C ASP A 145 -3.41 -16.72 13.35
N LYS A 146 -2.51 -15.82 12.92
CA LYS A 146 -2.13 -15.65 11.52
C LYS A 146 -0.73 -15.09 11.40
N LYS A 147 -0.11 -15.20 10.23
CA LYS A 147 1.19 -14.57 9.96
C LYS A 147 1.10 -13.05 10.19
N ILE A 148 2.14 -12.44 10.75
CA ILE A 148 2.22 -10.98 10.95
C ILE A 148 1.98 -10.22 9.64
N SER A 149 2.50 -10.73 8.51
CA SER A 149 2.19 -10.17 7.19
C SER A 149 0.69 -10.07 6.90
N LYS A 150 -0.09 -11.10 7.26
CA LYS A 150 -1.54 -11.11 7.09
C LYS A 150 -2.24 -10.20 8.10
N ALA A 151 -1.75 -10.10 9.34
CA ALA A 151 -2.29 -9.16 10.33
C ALA A 151 -2.08 -7.70 9.90
N ILE A 152 -0.88 -7.34 9.43
CA ILE A 152 -0.59 -6.00 8.88
C ILE A 152 -1.51 -5.70 7.69
N GLN A 153 -1.59 -6.62 6.73
CA GLN A 153 -2.42 -6.42 5.53
C GLN A 153 -3.91 -6.30 5.87
N GLY A 154 -4.44 -7.20 6.70
CA GLY A 154 -5.86 -7.21 7.07
C GLY A 154 -6.31 -5.97 7.84
N ASN A 155 -5.42 -5.40 8.68
CA ASN A 155 -5.77 -4.27 9.53
C ASN A 155 -5.43 -2.90 8.94
N LEU A 156 -4.37 -2.80 8.14
CA LEU A 156 -3.83 -1.52 7.70
C LEU A 156 -4.02 -1.27 6.19
N SER A 157 -4.06 -2.29 5.32
CA SER A 157 -4.13 -2.07 3.87
C SER A 157 -5.42 -1.40 3.41
N GLY A 158 -6.48 -1.47 4.22
CA GLY A 158 -7.69 -0.68 3.99
C GLY A 158 -7.41 0.83 3.87
N ASN A 159 -6.52 1.35 4.71
CA ASN A 159 -6.16 2.77 4.78
C ASN A 159 -4.79 3.10 4.15
N TYR A 160 -3.92 2.11 3.96
CA TYR A 160 -2.54 2.31 3.52
C TYR A 160 -2.17 1.50 2.29
N ASN A 161 -1.36 2.08 1.43
CA ASN A 161 -0.51 1.36 0.51
C ASN A 161 0.74 0.89 1.26
N ILE A 162 0.97 -0.42 1.32
CA ILE A 162 2.04 -1.02 2.13
C ILE A 162 3.04 -1.72 1.22
N PHE A 163 4.32 -1.52 1.47
CA PHE A 163 5.43 -2.28 0.90
C PHE A 163 6.26 -2.91 2.01
N SER A 164 6.79 -4.09 1.76
CA SER A 164 7.75 -4.73 2.65
C SER A 164 8.85 -5.45 1.88
N LYS A 165 10.10 -5.30 2.30
CA LYS A 165 11.26 -6.01 1.71
C LYS A 165 12.22 -6.43 2.82
N ILE A 166 12.76 -7.64 2.68
CA ILE A 166 13.90 -8.09 3.48
C ILE A 166 15.16 -7.57 2.78
N ILE A 167 15.96 -6.78 3.48
CA ILE A 167 17.18 -6.18 2.95
C ILE A 167 18.35 -6.37 3.90
N ASN A 168 19.57 -6.39 3.38
CA ASN A 168 20.77 -6.29 4.19
C ASN A 168 21.24 -4.83 4.20
N PHE A 169 21.25 -4.21 5.38
CA PHE A 169 21.59 -2.79 5.53
C PHE A 169 22.98 -2.41 5.02
N LYS A 170 23.92 -3.35 4.89
CA LYS A 170 25.23 -3.08 4.27
C LYS A 170 25.12 -2.56 2.83
N ASN A 171 24.07 -2.98 2.13
CA ASN A 171 23.77 -2.56 0.76
C ASN A 171 23.01 -1.22 0.72
N TYR A 172 22.71 -0.60 1.87
CA TYR A 172 21.91 0.62 1.99
C TYR A 172 22.61 1.65 2.88
N GLY A 173 23.94 1.66 2.87
CA GLY A 173 24.77 2.67 3.54
C GLY A 173 25.11 2.38 5.01
N ASN A 174 24.70 1.25 5.58
CA ASN A 174 25.25 0.80 6.86
C ASN A 174 26.64 0.16 6.65
N ASN A 175 27.50 0.24 7.66
CA ASN A 175 28.87 -0.27 7.56
C ASN A 175 29.02 -1.73 8.04
N SER A 176 27.92 -2.38 8.44
CA SER A 176 27.88 -3.78 8.85
C SER A 176 26.77 -4.58 8.17
N SER A 177 26.99 -5.88 8.01
CA SER A 177 26.00 -6.83 7.53
C SER A 177 24.88 -6.95 8.55
N ARG A 178 23.65 -6.58 8.18
CA ARG A 178 22.47 -6.69 9.06
C ARG A 178 21.22 -6.87 8.22
N THR A 179 20.74 -8.11 8.15
CA THR A 179 19.51 -8.45 7.41
C THR A 179 18.28 -8.15 8.25
N ARG A 180 17.37 -7.32 7.74
CA ARG A 180 16.15 -6.88 8.41
C ARG A 180 15.01 -6.77 7.42
N THR A 181 13.80 -6.92 7.93
CA THR A 181 12.56 -6.58 7.23
C THR A 181 12.24 -5.12 7.52
N ILE A 182 12.03 -4.34 6.46
CA ILE A 182 11.40 -3.01 6.55
C ILE A 182 9.99 -3.11 5.95
N VAL A 183 9.00 -2.59 6.66
CA VAL A 183 7.63 -2.38 6.19
C VAL A 183 7.34 -0.88 6.20
N ILE A 184 6.98 -0.32 5.05
CA ILE A 184 6.59 1.08 4.91
C ILE A 184 5.14 1.14 4.45
N GLY A 185 4.31 1.92 5.15
CA GLY A 185 2.97 2.26 4.72
C GLY A 185 2.84 3.74 4.40
N VAL A 186 2.14 4.02 3.30
CA VAL A 186 1.73 5.36 2.88
C VAL A 186 0.21 5.42 2.88
N ARG A 187 -0.38 6.38 3.60
CA ARG A 187 -1.83 6.49 3.68
C ARG A 187 -2.41 6.80 2.29
N LYS A 188 -3.51 6.16 1.93
CA LYS A 188 -4.02 6.15 0.53
C LYS A 188 -4.46 7.51 -0.01
N ASP A 189 -4.71 8.47 0.87
CA ASP A 189 -5.02 9.85 0.49
C ASP A 189 -3.77 10.64 0.04
N GLN A 190 -2.56 10.13 0.27
CA GLN A 190 -1.33 10.65 -0.30
C GLN A 190 -1.20 10.20 -1.77
N GLN A 191 -1.94 10.86 -2.68
CA GLN A 191 -2.15 10.39 -4.07
C GLN A 191 -0.86 10.20 -4.90
N ASN A 192 0.15 11.04 -4.64
CA ASN A 192 1.38 11.11 -5.42
C ASN A 192 2.61 10.51 -4.72
N ILE A 193 2.40 9.81 -3.59
CA ILE A 193 3.48 9.20 -2.82
C ILE A 193 3.20 7.71 -2.70
N THR A 194 4.19 6.90 -3.02
CA THR A 194 4.14 5.45 -2.88
C THR A 194 5.20 4.99 -1.87
N PRO A 195 5.07 3.79 -1.29
CA PRO A 195 6.11 3.25 -0.44
C PRO A 195 7.49 3.11 -1.12
N PHE A 196 7.54 2.98 -2.45
CA PHE A 196 8.81 2.94 -3.20
C PHE A 196 9.58 4.24 -3.11
N ASP A 197 8.89 5.38 -3.07
CA ASP A 197 9.49 6.71 -2.97
C ASP A 197 10.19 6.94 -1.62
N LEU A 198 9.83 6.16 -0.60
CA LEU A 198 10.30 6.30 0.78
C LEU A 198 11.33 5.24 1.17
N PHE A 199 11.45 4.16 0.39
CA PHE A 199 12.36 3.05 0.68
C PHE A 199 13.83 3.50 0.56
N PRO A 200 14.76 3.06 1.42
CA PRO A 200 16.17 3.48 1.33
C PRO A 200 16.82 3.07 0.00
N ASP A 201 17.84 3.82 -0.43
CA ASP A 201 18.52 3.59 -1.71
C ASP A 201 19.71 2.63 -1.55
N MET A 202 19.92 1.80 -2.57
CA MET A 202 21.09 0.91 -2.64
C MET A 202 22.37 1.74 -2.74
N GLN A 203 23.40 1.34 -1.99
CA GLN A 203 24.72 1.94 -1.95
C GLN A 203 25.79 0.83 -1.93
N LYS A 204 26.98 1.14 -2.45
CA LYS A 204 28.12 0.22 -2.43
C LYS A 204 28.53 -0.07 -0.99
N GLU A 205 28.76 -1.36 -0.69
CA GLU A 205 29.26 -1.77 0.62
C GLU A 205 30.70 -1.30 0.85
N LYS A 206 31.06 -1.07 2.12
CA LYS A 206 32.41 -0.68 2.53
C LYS A 206 33.15 -1.86 3.14
N LYS A 207 34.45 -1.95 2.87
CA LYS A 207 35.32 -2.92 3.56
C LYS A 207 35.50 -2.49 5.01
N LEU A 208 35.72 -3.46 5.90
CA LEU A 208 35.95 -3.21 7.32
C LEU A 208 37.13 -2.27 7.54
N TYR A 209 38.18 -2.39 6.72
CA TYR A 209 39.33 -1.48 6.73
C TYR A 209 38.92 -0.01 6.54
N ASP A 210 38.04 0.29 5.59
CA ASP A 210 37.59 1.67 5.32
C ASP A 210 36.82 2.28 6.50
N VAL A 211 36.24 1.43 7.34
CA VAL A 211 35.42 1.82 8.49
C VAL A 211 36.28 2.04 9.74
N ILE A 212 37.16 1.09 10.06
CA ILE A 212 37.91 1.08 11.32
C ILE A 212 39.43 0.98 11.19
N GLY A 213 39.97 0.63 10.01
CA GLY A 213 41.40 0.33 9.83
C GLY A 213 42.35 1.52 10.05
N LYS A 214 41.82 2.75 10.05
CA LYS A 214 42.57 3.98 10.37
C LYS A 214 42.56 4.35 11.86
N LEU A 215 41.92 3.56 12.72
CA LEU A 215 41.96 3.77 14.17
C LEU A 215 43.28 3.25 14.75
N PRO A 216 43.81 3.85 15.82
CA PRO A 216 44.99 3.34 16.52
C PRO A 216 44.80 1.88 16.96
N SER A 217 45.89 1.11 16.98
CA SER A 217 45.88 -0.24 17.55
C SER A 217 45.84 -0.15 19.07
N LEU A 218 45.03 -0.99 19.72
CA LEU A 218 44.98 -1.10 21.18
C LEU A 218 45.63 -2.43 21.58
N LYS A 219 46.83 -2.37 22.15
CA LYS A 219 47.67 -3.55 22.41
C LYS A 219 47.65 -3.99 23.87
N ILE A 220 47.37 -3.06 24.78
CA ILE A 220 47.39 -3.29 26.22
C ILE A 220 45.96 -3.52 26.71
N MET A 221 45.73 -4.62 27.42
CA MET A 221 44.39 -4.94 27.92
C MET A 221 43.96 -3.93 28.99
N GLY A 222 42.80 -3.29 28.78
CA GLY A 222 42.35 -2.17 29.60
C GLY A 222 42.82 -0.80 29.13
N GLU A 223 43.57 -0.71 28.03
CA GLU A 223 43.97 0.56 27.40
C GLU A 223 42.76 1.36 26.95
N ILE A 224 42.83 2.68 27.14
CA ILE A 224 41.80 3.64 26.73
C ILE A 224 42.51 4.75 25.95
N LEU A 225 42.10 4.98 24.69
CA LEU A 225 42.68 6.07 23.90
C LEU A 225 42.38 7.43 24.55
N LYS A 226 43.41 8.27 24.70
CA LYS A 226 43.32 9.56 25.40
C LYS A 226 42.23 10.46 24.79
N GLU A 227 42.17 10.55 23.46
CA GLU A 227 41.27 11.41 22.69
C GLU A 227 39.91 10.77 22.35
N ASP A 228 39.68 9.51 22.75
CA ASP A 228 38.40 8.83 22.55
C ASP A 228 38.17 7.73 23.58
N ILE A 229 37.51 8.06 24.70
CA ILE A 229 37.14 7.10 25.76
C ILE A 229 36.42 5.84 25.23
N TYR A 230 35.69 5.94 24.11
CA TYR A 230 34.97 4.81 23.52
C TYR A 230 35.86 3.89 22.69
N HIS A 231 37.09 4.31 22.37
CA HIS A 231 38.10 3.47 21.75
C HIS A 231 39.01 2.86 22.81
N GLN A 232 38.53 1.75 23.38
CA GLN A 232 39.15 1.08 24.52
C GLN A 232 39.22 -0.44 24.31
N PHE A 233 40.23 -1.06 24.93
CA PHE A 233 40.40 -2.50 24.99
C PHE A 233 39.77 -3.02 26.29
N LYS A 234 38.63 -3.70 26.15
CA LYS A 234 37.93 -4.34 27.26
C LYS A 234 38.81 -5.36 27.99
N LYS A 235 38.77 -5.35 29.33
CA LYS A 235 39.46 -6.34 30.17
C LYS A 235 38.80 -7.73 30.09
N TYR A 236 39.63 -8.76 30.01
CA TYR A 236 39.27 -10.19 30.08
C TYR A 236 40.12 -10.88 31.15
N THR A 237 39.83 -12.15 31.47
CA THR A 237 40.80 -12.95 32.22
C THR A 237 42.05 -13.17 31.35
N PRO A 238 43.28 -12.95 31.87
CA PRO A 238 44.47 -12.86 31.02
C PRO A 238 44.72 -14.05 30.08
N HIS A 239 44.45 -15.27 30.54
CA HIS A 239 44.61 -16.48 29.72
C HIS A 239 43.72 -16.49 28.46
N MET A 240 42.57 -15.80 28.46
CA MET A 240 41.66 -15.78 27.29
C MET A 240 42.30 -15.11 26.08
N ARG A 241 43.25 -14.18 26.30
CA ARG A 241 43.96 -13.51 25.20
C ARG A 241 44.79 -14.52 24.41
N ASN A 242 45.37 -15.50 25.09
CA ASN A 242 46.22 -16.52 24.45
C ASN A 242 45.43 -17.37 23.45
N TRP A 243 44.13 -17.55 23.66
CA TRP A 243 43.28 -18.31 22.71
C TRP A 243 43.25 -17.69 21.32
N ILE A 244 43.33 -16.36 21.25
CA ILE A 244 43.19 -15.60 20.00
C ILE A 244 44.52 -14.99 19.56
N SER A 245 45.57 -15.14 20.35
CA SER A 245 46.91 -14.70 20.00
C SER A 245 47.48 -15.64 18.91
N GLY A 246 47.97 -15.06 17.82
CA GLY A 246 48.59 -15.81 16.72
C GLY A 246 47.63 -16.32 15.62
N ILE A 247 46.31 -16.35 15.85
CA ILE A 247 45.36 -16.66 14.76
C ILE A 247 45.35 -15.52 13.72
N LYS A 248 45.32 -15.85 12.43
CA LYS A 248 45.29 -14.90 11.31
C LYS A 248 43.86 -14.49 10.95
N GLU A 249 43.71 -13.49 10.08
CA GLU A 249 42.38 -13.07 9.59
C GLU A 249 41.59 -14.26 9.04
N GLY A 250 40.38 -14.49 9.56
CA GLY A 250 39.53 -15.59 9.13
C GLY A 250 39.78 -16.93 9.82
N GLU A 251 40.79 -17.06 10.68
CA GLU A 251 41.04 -18.25 11.49
C GLU A 251 40.22 -18.20 12.80
N SER A 252 39.94 -19.39 13.35
CA SER A 252 39.20 -19.58 14.59
C SER A 252 40.12 -20.15 15.67
N ALA A 253 39.96 -19.67 16.90
CA ALA A 253 40.70 -20.19 18.05
C ALA A 253 40.44 -21.69 18.34
N PHE A 254 39.35 -22.25 17.81
CA PHE A 254 39.08 -23.70 17.89
C PHE A 254 40.01 -24.53 17.01
N ASP A 255 40.69 -23.92 16.04
CA ASP A 255 41.57 -24.60 15.08
C ASP A 255 43.04 -24.55 15.53
N ASN A 256 43.31 -24.10 16.76
CA ASN A 256 44.65 -24.08 17.34
C ASN A 256 45.17 -25.52 17.54
N ALA A 257 46.43 -25.76 17.16
CA ALA A 257 47.09 -27.05 17.41
C ALA A 257 47.41 -27.29 18.90
N ASP A 258 47.60 -26.22 19.67
CA ASP A 258 47.83 -26.27 21.12
C ASP A 258 46.48 -26.27 21.85
N GLU A 259 46.16 -27.36 22.55
CA GLU A 259 44.92 -27.53 23.30
C GLU A 259 44.71 -26.44 24.36
N ASN A 260 45.78 -25.88 24.93
CA ASN A 260 45.70 -24.79 25.90
C ASN A 260 45.27 -23.45 25.27
N LYS A 261 45.41 -23.33 23.94
CA LYS A 261 44.95 -22.18 23.16
C LYS A 261 43.54 -22.37 22.59
N ILE A 262 42.94 -23.55 22.75
CA ILE A 262 41.54 -23.76 22.41
C ILE A 262 40.66 -23.13 23.50
N PRO A 263 39.62 -22.34 23.15
CA PRO A 263 38.74 -21.73 24.14
C PRO A 263 38.10 -22.75 25.08
N HIS A 264 38.41 -22.67 26.37
CA HIS A 264 37.96 -23.64 27.38
C HIS A 264 37.48 -22.97 28.68
N ARG A 265 37.01 -23.79 29.62
CA ARG A 265 36.74 -23.45 31.02
C ARG A 265 37.44 -24.44 31.92
N ILE A 266 37.85 -24.00 33.10
CA ILE A 266 38.38 -24.89 34.13
C ILE A 266 37.23 -25.18 35.11
N VAL A 267 36.81 -26.44 35.20
CA VAL A 267 35.76 -26.91 36.12
C VAL A 267 36.37 -28.03 36.96
N ASN A 268 36.48 -27.82 38.28
CA ASN A 268 37.10 -28.76 39.22
C ASN A 268 38.52 -29.20 38.78
N GLY A 269 39.34 -28.24 38.34
CA GLY A 269 40.71 -28.51 37.87
C GLY A 269 40.82 -29.14 36.48
N LYS A 270 39.70 -29.50 35.82
CA LYS A 270 39.69 -30.11 34.48
C LYS A 270 39.35 -29.10 33.39
N ILE A 271 40.03 -29.21 32.24
CA ILE A 271 39.78 -28.42 31.04
C ILE A 271 38.50 -28.93 30.35
N VAL A 272 37.54 -28.03 30.15
CA VAL A 272 36.29 -28.29 29.42
C VAL A 272 36.22 -27.33 28.23
N ILE A 273 36.41 -27.86 27.01
CA ILE A 273 36.38 -27.07 25.78
C ILE A 273 34.99 -26.46 25.56
N ASN A 274 34.96 -25.17 25.17
CA ASN A 274 33.72 -24.48 24.87
C ASN A 274 33.06 -25.04 23.59
N GLN A 275 31.73 -25.06 23.55
CA GLN A 275 31.02 -25.59 22.38
C GLN A 275 31.08 -24.64 21.16
N ASN A 276 31.62 -25.14 20.05
CA ASN A 276 31.65 -24.45 18.75
C ASN A 276 30.34 -24.63 17.94
N LYS A 277 29.19 -24.24 18.51
CA LYS A 277 27.87 -24.46 17.88
C LYS A 277 27.56 -23.57 16.65
N ASN A 278 28.28 -22.47 16.45
CA ASN A 278 27.93 -21.46 15.43
C ASN A 278 29.06 -21.18 14.41
N GLY A 279 30.24 -21.80 14.53
CA GLY A 279 31.37 -21.67 13.58
C GLY A 279 32.04 -20.29 13.50
N ASP A 280 31.44 -19.26 14.11
CA ASP A 280 31.83 -17.85 14.03
C ASP A 280 32.21 -17.24 15.39
N LYS A 281 32.20 -18.07 16.44
CA LYS A 281 32.71 -17.72 17.76
C LYS A 281 34.22 -17.80 17.76
N TYR A 282 34.87 -16.90 18.48
CA TYR A 282 36.34 -16.85 18.57
C TYR A 282 37.06 -16.81 17.21
N LYS A 283 36.40 -16.27 16.19
CA LYS A 283 36.92 -16.14 14.83
C LYS A 283 37.41 -14.72 14.55
N ARG A 284 38.66 -14.58 14.11
CA ARG A 284 39.25 -13.28 13.74
C ARG A 284 38.60 -12.75 12.47
N GLN A 285 38.13 -11.51 12.52
CA GLN A 285 37.49 -10.88 11.36
C GLN A 285 38.51 -10.46 10.31
N SER A 286 38.07 -10.14 9.09
CA SER A 286 38.96 -9.74 8.00
C SER A 286 38.73 -8.31 7.54
N PHE A 287 39.82 -7.58 7.32
CA PHE A 287 39.78 -6.19 6.84
C PHE A 287 39.22 -6.07 5.42
N ASN A 288 39.41 -7.09 4.59
CA ASN A 288 38.96 -7.12 3.20
C ASN A 288 37.48 -7.47 3.02
N LYS A 289 36.76 -7.77 4.11
CA LYS A 289 35.32 -8.10 4.11
C LYS A 289 34.51 -6.99 4.77
N VAL A 290 33.19 -6.98 4.55
CA VAL A 290 32.27 -6.09 5.28
C VAL A 290 32.21 -6.48 6.75
N ALA A 291 32.02 -5.48 7.63
CA ALA A 291 31.87 -5.75 9.06
C ALA A 291 30.70 -6.72 9.33
N PRO A 292 30.86 -7.64 10.30
CA PRO A 292 29.82 -8.60 10.66
C PRO A 292 28.63 -7.92 11.36
N CYS A 293 27.54 -8.67 11.54
CA CYS A 293 26.39 -8.17 12.29
C CYS A 293 26.76 -7.86 13.74
N ILE A 294 26.35 -6.69 14.23
CA ILE A 294 26.55 -6.31 15.62
C ILE A 294 25.44 -6.90 16.49
N HIS A 295 25.83 -7.77 17.42
CA HIS A 295 24.96 -8.39 18.41
C HIS A 295 25.00 -7.63 19.74
N THR A 296 24.07 -7.93 20.66
CA THR A 296 23.98 -7.26 21.97
C THR A 296 25.15 -7.57 22.90
N ARG A 297 25.71 -8.78 22.81
CA ARG A 297 26.94 -9.20 23.48
C ARG A 297 28.15 -9.06 22.56
N ASN A 298 28.38 -7.86 22.04
CA ASN A 298 29.58 -7.55 21.25
C ASN A 298 30.83 -7.30 22.12
N ASP A 299 30.72 -7.58 23.42
CA ASP A 299 31.72 -7.30 24.44
C ASP A 299 32.56 -8.54 24.81
N ILE A 300 32.13 -9.75 24.43
CA ILE A 300 32.78 -11.01 24.81
C ILE A 300 33.36 -11.74 23.59
N LEU A 301 34.47 -12.44 23.81
CA LEU A 301 35.14 -13.26 22.79
C LEU A 301 34.29 -14.46 22.33
N SER A 302 33.48 -15.01 23.22
CA SER A 302 32.59 -16.15 22.96
C SER A 302 31.34 -15.83 22.15
N SER A 303 31.14 -14.56 21.82
CA SER A 303 30.07 -14.09 20.95
C SER A 303 30.51 -14.13 19.50
N GLN A 304 29.53 -14.00 18.61
CA GLN A 304 29.71 -14.18 17.18
C GLN A 304 30.44 -12.99 16.57
N ASN A 305 31.51 -13.27 15.83
CA ASN A 305 32.22 -12.30 15.01
C ASN A 305 32.68 -11.02 15.75
N THR A 306 33.18 -11.16 16.98
CA THR A 306 33.56 -10.01 17.81
C THR A 306 35.04 -9.65 17.75
N ILE A 307 35.92 -10.54 17.27
CA ILE A 307 37.38 -10.37 17.32
C ILE A 307 37.89 -9.43 16.23
N HIS A 308 38.73 -8.47 16.62
CA HIS A 308 39.32 -7.48 15.74
C HIS A 308 40.28 -8.12 14.70
N PRO A 309 40.37 -7.62 13.44
CA PRO A 309 41.20 -8.24 12.40
C PRO A 309 42.70 -8.30 12.66
N LYS A 310 43.21 -7.43 13.54
CA LYS A 310 44.63 -7.32 13.88
C LYS A 310 44.91 -7.52 15.37
N ASP A 311 44.37 -6.62 16.19
CA ASP A 311 44.53 -6.67 17.65
C ASP A 311 43.85 -7.89 18.32
N ASP A 312 44.46 -8.46 19.37
CA ASP A 312 43.94 -9.60 20.15
C ASP A 312 42.85 -9.19 21.15
N ARG A 313 41.75 -8.67 20.62
CA ARG A 313 40.64 -8.13 21.41
C ARG A 313 39.33 -8.19 20.65
N VAL A 314 38.22 -7.93 21.33
CA VAL A 314 36.98 -7.59 20.63
C VAL A 314 37.02 -6.15 20.11
N PHE A 315 36.07 -5.82 19.23
CA PHE A 315 35.83 -4.44 18.82
C PHE A 315 35.51 -3.51 20.01
N SER A 316 36.19 -2.37 20.05
CA SER A 316 35.91 -1.24 20.94
C SER A 316 34.52 -0.65 20.66
N ILE A 317 33.98 0.12 21.62
CA ILE A 317 32.68 0.78 21.45
C ILE A 317 32.70 1.71 20.23
N ARG A 318 33.79 2.47 20.02
CA ARG A 318 33.96 3.37 18.87
C ARG A 318 33.89 2.64 17.53
N GLU A 319 34.55 1.50 17.41
CA GLU A 319 34.51 0.68 16.19
C GLU A 319 33.09 0.21 15.89
N VAL A 320 32.40 -0.33 16.90
CA VAL A 320 31.02 -0.78 16.77
C VAL A 320 30.06 0.39 16.43
N MET A 321 30.27 1.58 17.00
CA MET A 321 29.53 2.79 16.64
C MET A 321 29.72 3.15 15.17
N LYS A 322 30.96 3.10 14.64
CA LYS A 322 31.24 3.35 13.22
C LYS A 322 30.58 2.30 12.31
N MET A 323 30.61 1.03 12.70
CA MET A 323 29.95 -0.07 11.99
C MET A 323 28.42 0.09 11.92
N MET A 324 27.82 0.75 12.91
CA MET A 324 26.38 1.02 12.99
C MET A 324 26.00 2.43 12.54
N THR A 325 26.93 3.17 11.91
CA THR A 325 26.73 4.53 11.38
C THR A 325 26.29 5.55 12.43
N ILE A 326 26.67 5.36 13.70
CA ILE A 326 26.29 6.25 14.80
C ILE A 326 27.14 7.53 14.72
N PRO A 327 26.53 8.72 14.63
CA PRO A 327 27.27 9.98 14.54
C PRO A 327 28.12 10.24 15.77
N LYS A 328 29.27 10.92 15.61
CA LYS A 328 30.14 11.33 16.72
C LYS A 328 29.42 12.22 17.76
N LYS A 329 28.42 13.00 17.31
CA LYS A 329 27.61 13.91 18.14
C LYS A 329 26.54 13.17 18.99
N PHE A 330 26.34 11.86 18.79
CA PHE A 330 25.42 11.09 19.62
C PHE A 330 26.00 10.91 21.03
N ARG A 331 25.23 11.33 22.05
CA ARG A 331 25.67 11.28 23.46
C ARG A 331 25.21 10.01 24.15
N TRP A 332 26.09 9.39 24.94
CA TRP A 332 25.76 8.24 25.78
C TRP A 332 25.66 8.57 27.26
N GLY A 333 26.20 9.73 27.69
CA GLY A 333 26.16 10.22 29.07
C GLY A 333 25.92 11.73 29.12
N HIS A 334 25.73 12.24 30.35
CA HIS A 334 25.62 13.68 30.61
C HIS A 334 26.92 14.40 30.28
N GLN A 335 28.07 13.79 30.52
CA GLN A 335 29.33 14.40 30.11
C GLN A 335 29.46 14.45 28.58
N SER A 336 30.02 15.54 28.05
CA SER A 336 30.43 15.63 26.65
C SER A 336 31.59 14.67 26.36
N LYS A 337 31.86 14.41 25.07
CA LYS A 337 33.01 13.56 24.69
C LYS A 337 34.32 14.17 25.22
N ASP A 338 34.45 15.48 25.13
CA ASP A 338 35.68 16.19 25.50
C ASP A 338 35.86 16.18 27.03
N GLU A 339 34.78 16.35 27.80
CA GLU A 339 34.81 16.13 29.25
C GLU A 339 35.24 14.71 29.61
N LEU A 340 34.64 13.68 28.99
CA LEU A 340 35.02 12.28 29.24
C LEU A 340 36.47 11.97 28.84
N ASN A 341 36.98 12.62 27.81
CA ASN A 341 38.36 12.47 27.37
C ASN A 341 39.36 13.16 28.31
N ASN A 342 38.95 14.20 29.03
CA ASN A 342 39.79 14.92 30.00
C ASN A 342 39.79 14.31 31.40
N LEU A 343 38.91 13.34 31.68
CA LEU A 343 38.92 12.56 32.91
C LEU A 343 40.27 11.84 33.12
N SER A 344 40.64 11.66 34.39
CA SER A 344 41.77 10.78 34.76
C SER A 344 41.50 9.34 34.31
N LEU A 345 42.57 8.52 34.22
CA LEU A 345 42.43 7.12 33.80
C LEU A 345 41.48 6.34 34.72
N ILE A 346 41.52 6.60 36.03
CA ILE A 346 40.67 5.94 37.03
C ILE A 346 39.20 6.30 36.78
N GLU A 347 38.89 7.57 36.59
CA GLU A 347 37.53 8.05 36.32
C GLU A 347 36.99 7.51 34.99
N LYS A 348 37.83 7.44 33.94
CA LYS A 348 37.46 6.80 32.66
C LYS A 348 37.09 5.33 32.86
N GLN A 349 37.86 4.60 33.66
CA GLN A 349 37.59 3.19 33.97
C GLN A 349 36.28 3.02 34.75
N LEU A 350 36.01 3.88 35.72
CA LEU A 350 34.76 3.88 36.49
C LEU A 350 33.54 4.16 35.60
N TYR A 351 33.66 5.15 34.71
CA TYR A 351 32.61 5.46 33.72
C TYR A 351 32.33 4.26 32.81
N LEU A 352 33.37 3.66 32.22
CA LEU A 352 33.21 2.52 31.33
C LEU A 352 32.63 1.30 32.05
N LYS A 353 33.08 1.01 33.29
CA LYS A 353 32.53 -0.08 34.11
C LYS A 353 31.02 0.06 34.31
N LYS A 354 30.53 1.30 34.47
CA LYS A 354 29.11 1.61 34.64
C LYS A 354 28.32 1.55 33.33
N GLU A 355 28.82 2.17 32.26
CA GLU A 355 28.02 2.45 31.06
C GLU A 355 28.26 1.49 29.89
N GLU A 356 29.41 0.81 29.80
CA GLU A 356 29.81 0.01 28.63
C GLU A 356 28.74 -0.99 28.21
N MET A 357 28.21 -1.78 29.16
CA MET A 357 27.23 -2.81 28.87
C MET A 357 25.94 -2.22 28.29
N ASN A 358 25.48 -1.11 28.87
CA ASN A 358 24.27 -0.43 28.41
C ASN A 358 24.44 0.13 26.99
N ILE A 359 25.60 0.75 26.72
CA ILE A 359 25.96 1.27 25.39
C ILE A 359 25.99 0.12 24.37
N ARG A 360 26.77 -0.94 24.64
CA ARG A 360 26.94 -2.06 23.71
C ARG A 360 25.63 -2.79 23.42
N GLN A 361 24.78 -3.03 24.42
CA GLN A 361 23.46 -3.62 24.22
C GLN A 361 22.57 -2.72 23.38
N SER A 362 22.55 -1.42 23.68
CA SER A 362 21.77 -0.43 22.93
C SER A 362 22.18 -0.38 21.46
N ILE A 363 23.48 -0.47 21.15
CA ILE A 363 23.96 -0.51 19.77
C ILE A 363 23.57 -1.81 19.08
N GLY A 364 23.69 -2.97 19.72
CA GLY A 364 23.34 -4.27 19.11
C GLY A 364 21.85 -4.40 18.74
N GLU A 365 20.97 -3.80 19.54
CA GLU A 365 19.53 -3.79 19.28
C GLU A 365 19.10 -2.74 18.26
N ALA A 366 19.83 -1.63 18.15
CA ALA A 366 19.45 -0.50 17.33
C ALA A 366 19.28 -0.82 15.83
N VAL A 367 18.42 -0.03 15.19
CA VAL A 367 18.49 0.20 13.75
C VAL A 367 19.64 1.18 13.49
N PRO A 368 20.53 0.92 12.51
CA PRO A 368 21.58 1.87 12.15
C PRO A 368 21.01 3.24 11.77
N THR A 369 21.63 4.30 12.27
CA THR A 369 21.15 5.68 12.09
C THR A 369 20.98 6.04 10.62
N LYS A 370 21.88 5.60 9.74
CA LYS A 370 21.84 5.93 8.31
C LYS A 370 20.61 5.39 7.58
N ILE A 371 20.02 4.28 8.04
CA ILE A 371 18.83 3.68 7.42
C ILE A 371 17.61 4.56 7.67
N PHE A 372 17.34 4.89 8.93
CA PHE A 372 16.24 5.78 9.29
C PHE A 372 16.46 7.22 8.80
N GLN A 373 17.71 7.69 8.72
CA GLN A 373 18.01 8.98 8.11
C GLN A 373 17.58 9.04 6.64
N GLN A 374 17.86 8.01 5.84
CA GLN A 374 17.45 7.99 4.43
C GLN A 374 15.93 8.04 4.28
N ILE A 375 15.21 7.22 5.06
CA ILE A 375 13.75 7.19 5.03
C ILE A 375 13.19 8.55 5.47
N ALA A 376 13.72 9.12 6.55
CA ALA A 376 13.31 10.44 7.05
C ALA A 376 13.56 11.55 6.01
N ASN A 377 14.72 11.56 5.33
CA ASN A 377 15.04 12.52 4.29
C ASN A 377 14.04 12.45 3.13
N LYS A 378 13.72 11.23 2.67
CA LYS A 378 12.74 10.99 1.60
C LYS A 378 11.34 11.45 2.02
N ILE A 379 10.89 11.09 3.22
CA ILE A 379 9.61 11.55 3.77
C ILE A 379 9.58 13.08 3.84
N LYS A 380 10.62 13.72 4.40
CA LYS A 380 10.69 15.19 4.51
C LYS A 380 10.61 15.86 3.15
N LYS A 381 11.33 15.36 2.14
CA LYS A 381 11.23 15.86 0.77
C LYS A 381 9.79 15.81 0.27
N GLN A 382 9.09 14.69 0.47
CA GLN A 382 7.68 14.59 0.04
C GLN A 382 6.73 15.49 0.85
N ILE A 383 6.97 15.70 2.14
CA ILE A 383 6.15 16.58 3.00
C ILE A 383 6.35 18.05 2.66
N LEU A 384 7.59 18.47 2.40
CA LEU A 384 7.97 19.86 2.15
C LEU A 384 7.80 20.29 0.70
N LYS A 385 7.55 19.34 -0.23
CA LYS A 385 7.20 19.68 -1.60
C LYS A 385 6.01 20.63 -1.62
N LYS A 386 6.09 21.66 -2.45
CA LYS A 386 4.98 22.57 -2.72
C LYS A 386 3.82 21.72 -3.24
N ASN A 387 2.70 21.73 -2.53
CA ASN A 387 1.48 21.09 -3.02
C ASN A 387 0.96 21.90 -4.19
N ILE A 388 1.32 21.48 -5.42
CA ILE A 388 0.71 22.01 -6.63
C ILE A 388 -0.68 21.39 -6.72
N THR A 389 -1.70 22.21 -6.50
CA THR A 389 -3.09 21.79 -6.56
C THR A 389 -3.52 21.59 -8.01
N LYS A 390 -4.63 20.89 -8.22
CA LYS A 390 -5.22 20.78 -9.57
C LYS A 390 -5.51 22.15 -10.20
N LYS A 391 -5.88 23.14 -9.38
CA LYS A 391 -6.10 24.52 -9.85
C LYS A 391 -4.80 25.15 -10.35
N ASP A 392 -3.71 24.96 -9.61
CA ASP A 392 -2.39 25.45 -10.02
C ASP A 392 -1.93 24.78 -11.31
N VAL A 393 -2.15 23.47 -11.45
CA VAL A 393 -1.86 22.76 -12.71
C VAL A 393 -2.67 23.34 -13.86
N LEU A 394 -3.97 23.58 -13.67
CA LEU A 394 -4.81 24.17 -14.73
C LEU A 394 -4.34 25.58 -15.11
N SER A 395 -3.94 26.41 -14.13
CA SER A 395 -3.31 27.71 -14.40
C SER A 395 -2.06 27.56 -15.25
N ILE A 396 -1.12 26.67 -14.86
CA ILE A 396 0.11 26.41 -15.62
C ILE A 396 -0.22 26.00 -17.07
N VAL A 397 -1.23 25.16 -17.26
CA VAL A 397 -1.67 24.70 -18.58
C VAL A 397 -2.21 25.85 -19.43
N ASP A 398 -3.04 26.72 -18.85
CA ASP A 398 -3.63 27.85 -19.57
C ASP A 398 -2.59 28.97 -19.81
N ASP A 399 -1.79 29.32 -18.81
CA ASP A 399 -0.78 30.40 -18.84
C ASP A 399 0.35 30.13 -19.85
N ASN A 400 0.64 28.85 -20.15
CA ASN A 400 1.69 28.44 -21.09
C ASN A 400 1.14 27.84 -22.39
N ASP A 401 -0.17 27.95 -22.63
CA ASP A 401 -0.87 27.36 -23.78
C ASP A 401 -0.50 25.88 -24.05
N LEU A 402 -0.43 25.07 -22.99
CA LEU A 402 0.02 23.68 -23.06
C LEU A 402 -0.98 22.74 -23.75
N LYS A 403 -2.14 23.25 -24.18
CA LYS A 403 -3.09 22.49 -25.00
C LYS A 403 -2.54 22.21 -26.40
N GLN A 404 -1.56 22.99 -26.84
CA GLN A 404 -0.79 22.73 -28.04
C GLN A 404 0.33 21.73 -27.75
N ASN A 405 0.41 20.67 -28.56
CA ASN A 405 1.33 19.57 -28.32
C ASN A 405 2.80 20.01 -28.32
N ASP A 406 3.19 20.93 -29.19
CA ASP A 406 4.58 21.37 -29.29
C ASP A 406 4.99 22.23 -28.09
N HIS A 407 4.10 23.12 -27.63
CA HIS A 407 4.31 23.88 -26.38
C HIS A 407 4.45 22.94 -25.18
N LEU A 408 3.59 21.92 -25.08
CA LEU A 408 3.67 20.93 -24.01
C LEU A 408 4.99 20.16 -24.02
N LYS A 409 5.45 19.70 -25.20
CA LYS A 409 6.72 19.00 -25.35
C LYS A 409 7.89 19.88 -24.88
N LEU A 410 7.93 21.13 -25.36
CA LEU A 410 8.97 22.10 -24.99
C LEU A 410 8.95 22.41 -23.49
N PHE A 411 7.77 22.64 -22.91
CA PHE A 411 7.60 22.91 -21.48
C PHE A 411 8.10 21.77 -20.59
N ILE A 412 7.80 20.52 -20.94
CA ILE A 412 8.28 19.35 -20.19
C ILE A 412 9.78 19.15 -20.39
N GLU A 413 10.28 19.37 -21.60
CA GLU A 413 11.70 19.21 -21.91
C GLU A 413 12.55 20.25 -21.18
N SER A 414 12.14 21.52 -21.17
CA SER A 414 12.82 22.59 -20.43
C SER A 414 12.66 22.43 -18.91
N ASN A 415 11.44 22.14 -18.45
CA ASN A 415 11.06 22.06 -17.03
C ASN A 415 11.62 23.24 -16.19
N GLU A 416 11.49 24.47 -16.71
CA GLU A 416 12.05 25.68 -16.09
C GLU A 416 11.54 25.90 -14.65
N LEU A 417 10.30 25.50 -14.38
CA LEU A 417 9.68 25.56 -13.07
C LEU A 417 10.20 24.49 -12.07
N LYS A 418 11.15 23.64 -12.49
CA LYS A 418 11.77 22.57 -11.68
C LYS A 418 10.74 21.65 -11.03
N LEU A 419 9.70 21.31 -11.78
CA LEU A 419 8.61 20.47 -11.32
C LEU A 419 9.07 19.03 -11.20
N ASP A 420 8.50 18.30 -10.24
CA ASP A 420 8.77 16.88 -10.11
C ASP A 420 8.06 16.05 -11.18
N TYR A 421 8.57 14.84 -11.39
CA TYR A 421 8.07 13.94 -12.43
C TYR A 421 6.56 13.66 -12.33
N THR A 422 6.02 13.52 -11.12
CA THR A 422 4.59 13.24 -10.94
C THR A 422 3.72 14.46 -11.27
N THR A 423 4.23 15.66 -11.02
CA THR A 423 3.59 16.92 -11.41
C THR A 423 3.62 17.07 -12.93
N LEU A 424 4.76 16.80 -13.57
CA LEU A 424 4.88 16.82 -15.03
C LEU A 424 3.93 15.80 -15.68
N LEU A 425 3.81 14.60 -15.14
CA LEU A 425 2.82 13.62 -15.58
C LEU A 425 1.38 14.19 -15.48
N THR A 426 1.07 14.86 -14.38
CA THR A 426 -0.26 15.45 -14.16
C THR A 426 -0.54 16.58 -15.17
N ILE A 427 0.44 17.44 -15.43
CA ILE A 427 0.36 18.50 -16.45
C ILE A 427 0.14 17.89 -17.83
N ALA A 428 0.96 16.92 -18.21
CA ALA A 428 0.87 16.24 -19.50
C ALA A 428 -0.51 15.59 -19.74
N GLU A 429 -1.08 14.93 -18.72
CA GLU A 429 -2.41 14.34 -18.82
C GLU A 429 -3.52 15.39 -18.93
N LEU A 430 -3.44 16.48 -18.15
CA LEU A 430 -4.48 17.51 -18.15
C LEU A 430 -4.43 18.43 -19.39
N SER A 431 -3.24 18.59 -19.98
CA SER A 431 -3.00 19.41 -21.17
C SER A 431 -3.57 18.80 -22.44
N ASN A 432 -3.70 17.46 -22.48
CA ASN A 432 -4.08 16.74 -23.68
C ASN A 432 -5.60 16.88 -23.94
N SER A 433 -5.97 17.98 -24.61
CA SER A 433 -7.34 18.46 -24.88
C SER A 433 -8.25 17.42 -25.56
N LYS A 434 -7.69 16.46 -26.32
CA LYS A 434 -8.44 15.34 -26.93
C LYS A 434 -8.92 14.29 -25.90
N ARG A 435 -8.30 14.20 -24.71
CA ARG A 435 -8.68 13.21 -23.67
C ARG A 435 -9.91 13.64 -22.86
N ILE A 436 -10.08 14.96 -22.68
CA ILE A 436 -11.21 15.56 -21.93
C ILE A 436 -12.55 15.27 -22.62
N GLN A 437 -12.54 15.04 -23.94
CA GLN A 437 -13.75 14.88 -24.72
C GLN A 437 -14.26 13.43 -24.92
N ASN A 438 -13.73 12.36 -24.26
CA ASN A 438 -14.52 11.15 -23.88
C ASN A 438 -13.79 9.84 -23.42
N SER A 439 -12.49 9.72 -23.10
CA SER A 439 -11.95 8.33 -22.88
C SER A 439 -10.74 8.06 -22.00
N ALA A 440 -9.82 9.00 -21.76
CA ALA A 440 -8.57 8.71 -21.05
C ALA A 440 -8.48 9.54 -19.75
N TYR A 441 -8.26 8.85 -18.62
CA TYR A 441 -8.28 9.43 -17.28
C TYR A 441 -6.92 9.33 -16.62
N TYR A 442 -6.46 10.42 -15.99
CA TYR A 442 -5.21 10.43 -15.24
C TYR A 442 -5.24 9.43 -14.09
N THR A 443 -4.33 8.45 -14.14
CA THR A 443 -4.16 7.45 -13.08
C THR A 443 -3.06 7.90 -12.11
N THR A 444 -3.44 8.26 -10.88
CA THR A 444 -2.50 8.71 -9.85
C THR A 444 -1.59 7.57 -9.39
N GLN A 445 -0.38 7.92 -8.93
CA GLN A 445 0.65 6.94 -8.55
C GLN A 445 0.22 6.00 -7.41
N ASN A 446 -0.63 6.44 -6.47
CA ASN A 446 -1.20 5.57 -5.44
C ASN A 446 -2.13 4.47 -6.00
N ILE A 447 -2.88 4.76 -7.07
CA ILE A 447 -3.78 3.81 -7.75
C ILE A 447 -2.93 2.81 -8.54
N VAL A 448 -1.97 3.31 -9.33
CA VAL A 448 -0.99 2.46 -10.04
C VAL A 448 -0.28 1.52 -9.07
N TYR A 449 0.22 2.02 -7.94
CA TYR A 449 0.88 1.22 -6.92
C TYR A 449 -0.02 0.09 -6.38
N SER A 450 -1.31 0.36 -6.19
CA SER A 450 -2.26 -0.63 -5.67
C SER A 450 -2.45 -1.84 -6.60
N ILE A 451 -2.16 -1.68 -7.89
CA ILE A 451 -2.16 -2.74 -8.89
C ILE A 451 -0.77 -3.36 -9.00
N VAL A 452 0.26 -2.52 -9.18
CA VAL A 452 1.65 -2.97 -9.37
C VAL A 452 2.11 -3.83 -8.20
N LYS A 453 1.73 -3.50 -6.95
CA LYS A 453 2.06 -4.32 -5.77
C LYS A 453 1.51 -5.76 -5.84
N ARG A 454 0.46 -6.01 -6.64
CA ARG A 454 -0.21 -7.31 -6.82
C ARG A 454 0.17 -8.06 -8.08
N LEU A 455 0.93 -7.43 -8.97
CA LEU A 455 1.54 -8.13 -10.09
C LEU A 455 2.51 -9.23 -9.60
N PRO A 456 2.77 -10.27 -10.40
CA PRO A 456 3.71 -11.34 -10.06
C PRO A 456 5.07 -10.82 -9.53
N ASP A 457 5.60 -11.49 -8.50
CA ASP A 457 6.87 -11.12 -7.87
C ASP A 457 8.05 -11.27 -8.85
N SER A 458 9.03 -10.36 -8.75
CA SER A 458 10.25 -10.36 -9.58
C SER A 458 11.01 -11.69 -9.53
N LYS A 459 11.09 -12.32 -8.35
CA LYS A 459 11.76 -13.62 -8.12
C LYS A 459 11.22 -14.78 -8.98
N ASN A 460 10.03 -14.64 -9.57
CA ASN A 460 9.43 -15.67 -10.41
C ASN A 460 9.99 -15.67 -11.84
N TYR A 461 10.83 -14.69 -12.19
CA TYR A 461 11.31 -14.48 -13.55
C TYR A 461 12.83 -14.33 -13.58
N LYS A 462 13.46 -15.00 -14.55
CA LYS A 462 14.81 -14.64 -15.01
C LYS A 462 14.73 -13.56 -16.09
N ASN A 463 13.89 -13.81 -17.09
CA ASN A 463 13.53 -12.87 -18.15
C ASN A 463 12.03 -12.56 -18.05
N LEU A 464 11.65 -11.29 -18.18
CA LEU A 464 10.28 -10.84 -18.01
C LEU A 464 9.83 -9.99 -19.22
N SER A 465 8.67 -10.33 -19.77
CA SER A 465 8.01 -9.55 -20.83
C SER A 465 6.73 -8.88 -20.32
N ILE A 466 6.64 -7.56 -20.47
CA ILE A 466 5.51 -6.74 -20.03
C ILE A 466 4.93 -6.00 -21.25
N LEU A 467 3.60 -5.95 -21.34
CA LEU A 467 2.88 -5.10 -22.29
C LEU A 467 2.03 -4.09 -21.52
N GLU A 468 2.20 -2.81 -21.85
CA GLU A 468 1.29 -1.73 -21.41
C GLU A 468 0.44 -1.26 -22.60
N PRO A 469 -0.82 -1.72 -22.69
CA PRO A 469 -1.73 -1.29 -23.74
C PRO A 469 -2.29 0.10 -23.44
N SER A 470 -2.35 0.98 -24.45
CA SER A 470 -2.81 2.37 -24.30
C SER A 470 -1.98 3.13 -23.26
N VAL A 471 -0.65 3.11 -23.43
CA VAL A 471 0.33 3.63 -22.46
C VAL A 471 0.12 5.12 -22.13
N GLY A 472 -0.38 5.92 -23.07
CA GLY A 472 -0.40 7.35 -22.95
C GLY A 472 0.98 7.91 -22.65
N ILE A 473 1.11 8.60 -21.51
CA ILE A 473 2.38 9.17 -21.04
C ILE A 473 3.12 8.25 -20.04
N GLY A 474 2.69 6.99 -19.88
CA GLY A 474 3.40 5.97 -19.11
C GLY A 474 3.22 6.06 -17.60
N ALA A 475 1.98 6.21 -17.12
CA ALA A 475 1.68 6.30 -15.69
C ALA A 475 2.16 5.05 -14.90
N PHE A 476 2.16 3.86 -15.51
CA PHE A 476 2.61 2.62 -14.87
C PHE A 476 4.13 2.45 -14.86
N LEU A 477 4.83 3.01 -15.84
CA LEU A 477 6.25 2.75 -16.07
C LEU A 477 7.13 3.02 -14.84
N PRO A 478 7.02 4.15 -14.11
CA PRO A 478 7.90 4.41 -12.95
C PRO A 478 7.86 3.28 -11.90
N LEU A 479 6.67 2.75 -11.60
CA LEU A 479 6.50 1.70 -10.61
C LEU A 479 6.84 0.31 -11.16
N LEU A 480 6.66 0.07 -12.46
CA LEU A 480 7.10 -1.16 -13.12
C LEU A 480 8.64 -1.24 -13.15
N LEU A 481 9.31 -0.14 -13.52
CA LEU A 481 10.77 -0.03 -13.50
C LEU A 481 11.31 -0.35 -12.10
N LYS A 482 10.67 0.22 -11.06
CA LYS A 482 11.09 -0.01 -9.68
C LYS A 482 10.80 -1.43 -9.19
N LYS A 483 9.64 -1.99 -9.53
CA LYS A 483 9.24 -3.34 -9.08
C LYS A 483 10.15 -4.44 -9.66
N TYR A 484 10.62 -4.26 -10.89
CA TYR A 484 11.38 -5.28 -11.63
C TYR A 484 12.86 -4.91 -11.83
N GLU A 485 13.39 -3.96 -11.06
CA GLU A 485 14.82 -3.59 -11.10
C GLU A 485 15.76 -4.76 -10.73
N ASP A 486 15.26 -5.74 -9.98
CA ASP A 486 16.02 -6.91 -9.51
C ASP A 486 15.92 -8.14 -10.48
N VAL A 487 15.23 -8.02 -11.62
CA VAL A 487 15.12 -9.11 -12.63
C VAL A 487 16.29 -9.05 -13.61
N ASN A 488 16.85 -10.18 -14.05
CA ASN A 488 18.03 -10.18 -14.92
C ASN A 488 17.80 -9.44 -16.25
N SER A 489 16.65 -9.64 -16.89
CA SER A 489 16.26 -8.92 -18.11
C SER A 489 14.76 -8.67 -18.16
N VAL A 490 14.36 -7.44 -18.47
CA VAL A 490 12.95 -7.04 -18.63
C VAL A 490 12.78 -6.33 -19.96
N THR A 491 11.79 -6.75 -20.74
CA THR A 491 11.32 -6.02 -21.93
C THR A 491 9.92 -5.50 -21.68
N ILE A 492 9.73 -4.20 -21.83
CA ILE A 492 8.43 -3.54 -21.72
C ILE A 492 8.05 -3.02 -23.10
N ASP A 493 7.03 -3.62 -23.72
CA ASP A 493 6.44 -3.11 -24.94
C ASP A 493 5.31 -2.15 -24.56
N VAL A 494 5.38 -0.91 -25.03
CA VAL A 494 4.34 0.09 -24.81
C VAL A 494 3.68 0.43 -26.13
N ILE A 495 2.34 0.48 -26.15
CA ILE A 495 1.56 0.71 -27.36
C ILE A 495 0.54 1.83 -27.16
N ASP A 496 0.52 2.79 -28.09
CA ASP A 496 -0.52 3.83 -28.15
C ASP A 496 -0.85 4.17 -29.61
N VAL A 497 -2.12 4.49 -29.85
CA VAL A 497 -2.60 4.93 -31.18
C VAL A 497 -2.16 6.34 -31.50
N ASP A 498 -1.92 7.18 -30.49
CA ASP A 498 -1.51 8.57 -30.66
C ASP A 498 0.01 8.70 -30.64
N SER A 499 0.60 9.07 -31.79
CA SER A 499 2.04 9.28 -31.95
C SER A 499 2.56 10.38 -31.02
N ASN A 500 1.78 11.42 -30.76
CA ASN A 500 2.16 12.51 -29.85
C ASN A 500 2.32 12.01 -28.42
N SER A 501 1.44 11.12 -27.97
CA SER A 501 1.55 10.49 -26.65
C SER A 501 2.85 9.68 -26.53
N ILE A 502 3.25 8.94 -27.56
CA ILE A 502 4.52 8.20 -27.60
C ILE A 502 5.74 9.14 -27.56
N GLU A 503 5.71 10.23 -28.32
CA GLU A 503 6.79 11.22 -28.30
C GLU A 503 6.93 11.89 -26.93
N LEU A 504 5.81 12.31 -26.33
CA LEU A 504 5.79 12.91 -25.01
C LEU A 504 6.26 11.93 -23.93
N LEU A 505 5.86 10.66 -24.04
CA LEU A 505 6.35 9.59 -23.19
C LEU A 505 7.88 9.46 -23.27
N LYS A 506 8.46 9.49 -24.48
CA LYS A 506 9.94 9.44 -24.64
C LYS A 506 10.61 10.63 -23.94
N ILE A 507 10.06 11.84 -24.05
CA ILE A 507 10.56 13.03 -23.34
C ILE A 507 10.46 12.84 -21.82
N MET A 508 9.33 12.35 -21.32
CA MET A 508 9.12 12.06 -19.90
C MET A 508 10.14 11.03 -19.38
N LEU A 509 10.38 9.96 -20.14
CA LEU A 509 11.33 8.91 -19.74
C LEU A 509 12.77 9.41 -19.62
N LYS A 510 13.18 10.45 -20.36
CA LYS A 510 14.50 11.10 -20.17
C LYS A 510 14.65 11.71 -18.77
N LYS A 511 13.55 12.02 -18.06
CA LYS A 511 13.56 12.63 -16.72
C LYS A 511 13.67 11.62 -15.58
N ILE A 512 13.68 10.31 -15.86
CA ILE A 512 13.83 9.26 -14.85
C ILE A 512 14.95 8.29 -15.21
N LYS A 513 15.54 7.66 -14.19
CA LYS A 513 16.57 6.64 -14.40
C LYS A 513 15.91 5.31 -14.76
N ILE A 514 16.18 4.81 -15.96
CA ILE A 514 15.80 3.46 -16.38
C ILE A 514 16.89 2.49 -15.92
N PRO A 515 16.54 1.42 -15.17
CA PRO A 515 17.50 0.37 -14.82
C PRO A 515 18.09 -0.32 -16.06
N HIS A 516 19.38 -0.62 -16.04
CA HIS A 516 20.12 -1.19 -17.17
C HIS A 516 19.59 -2.54 -17.69
N ASN A 517 18.91 -3.29 -16.82
CA ASN A 517 18.27 -4.56 -17.15
C ASN A 517 16.94 -4.40 -17.91
N ILE A 518 16.43 -3.18 -18.07
CA ILE A 518 15.10 -2.91 -18.64
C ILE A 518 15.21 -2.21 -19.99
N LYS A 519 14.61 -2.83 -21.02
CA LYS A 519 14.42 -2.26 -22.35
C LYS A 519 12.96 -1.88 -22.56
N ILE A 520 12.70 -0.67 -23.07
CA ILE A 520 11.35 -0.21 -23.43
C ILE A 520 11.27 -0.10 -24.95
N ASN A 521 10.30 -0.79 -25.56
CA ASN A 521 10.00 -0.69 -26.99
C ASN A 521 8.72 0.11 -27.19
N PHE A 522 8.74 1.07 -28.12
CA PHE A 522 7.61 1.94 -28.41
C PHE A 522 6.91 1.52 -29.69
N LEU A 523 5.61 1.25 -29.61
CA LEU A 523 4.77 0.88 -30.75
C LEU A 523 3.70 1.96 -30.93
N ASN A 524 3.72 2.66 -32.07
CA ASN A 524 2.60 3.51 -32.46
C ASN A 524 1.65 2.72 -33.35
N ASP A 525 0.70 2.02 -32.73
CA ASP A 525 -0.26 1.16 -33.41
C ASP A 525 -1.53 0.97 -32.55
N ASP A 526 -2.60 0.45 -33.15
CA ASP A 526 -3.84 0.10 -32.49
C ASP A 526 -3.75 -1.27 -31.83
N PHE A 527 -3.62 -1.30 -30.50
CA PHE A 527 -3.59 -2.51 -29.68
C PHE A 527 -4.66 -3.54 -30.03
N LEU A 528 -5.88 -3.11 -30.35
CA LEU A 528 -6.98 -4.03 -30.64
C LEU A 528 -6.78 -4.76 -31.98
N THR A 529 -6.03 -4.17 -32.92
CA THR A 529 -5.79 -4.74 -34.25
C THR A 529 -4.35 -5.18 -34.47
N HIS A 530 -3.43 -4.82 -33.58
CA HIS A 530 -2.05 -5.23 -33.62
C HIS A 530 -1.92 -6.76 -33.47
N LYS A 531 -1.04 -7.34 -34.29
CA LYS A 531 -0.76 -8.77 -34.31
C LYS A 531 0.50 -9.05 -33.49
N PHE A 532 0.30 -9.55 -32.27
CA PHE A 532 1.40 -9.99 -31.42
C PHE A 532 1.83 -11.41 -31.78
N ASN A 533 3.14 -11.63 -31.93
CA ASN A 533 3.75 -12.94 -32.21
C ASN A 533 4.14 -13.73 -30.95
N LYS A 534 3.91 -13.16 -29.76
CA LYS A 534 4.26 -13.75 -28.47
C LYS A 534 3.17 -13.52 -27.43
N LYS A 535 3.16 -14.35 -26.39
CA LYS A 535 2.42 -14.06 -25.15
C LYS A 535 3.34 -13.36 -24.16
N TYR A 536 2.84 -12.28 -23.59
CA TYR A 536 3.49 -11.53 -22.52
C TYR A 536 3.28 -12.19 -21.17
N ASP A 537 4.28 -12.09 -20.30
CA ASP A 537 4.13 -12.55 -18.92
C ASP A 537 3.15 -11.67 -18.14
N ILE A 538 3.15 -10.36 -18.42
CA ILE A 538 2.28 -9.38 -17.78
C ILE A 538 1.67 -8.45 -18.84
N VAL A 539 0.36 -8.25 -18.78
CA VAL A 539 -0.35 -7.17 -19.47
C VAL A 539 -0.99 -6.28 -18.41
N VAL A 540 -0.62 -5.01 -18.37
CA VAL A 540 -1.07 -4.08 -17.32
C VAL A 540 -1.35 -2.70 -17.89
N GLY A 541 -2.45 -2.05 -17.50
CA GLY A 541 -2.72 -0.69 -17.95
C GLY A 541 -4.09 -0.14 -17.58
N ASN A 542 -4.39 1.05 -18.12
CA ASN A 542 -5.69 1.72 -18.02
C ASN A 542 -6.30 1.89 -19.42
N PRO A 543 -7.11 0.92 -19.90
CA PRO A 543 -7.78 1.02 -21.18
C PRO A 543 -8.67 2.28 -21.31
N PRO A 544 -8.92 2.77 -22.54
CA PRO A 544 -9.85 3.86 -22.78
C PRO A 544 -11.31 3.46 -22.50
N PHE A 545 -12.08 4.35 -21.87
CA PHE A 545 -13.46 4.06 -21.42
C PHE A 545 -14.54 4.45 -22.44
N GLY A 546 -14.16 4.95 -23.61
CA GLY A 546 -15.09 5.41 -24.64
C GLY A 546 -15.93 4.32 -25.30
N LYS A 547 -16.97 4.76 -26.01
CA LYS A 547 -17.83 3.93 -26.86
C LYS A 547 -17.65 4.26 -28.33
N ILE A 548 -17.77 3.24 -29.19
CA ILE A 548 -17.79 3.41 -30.65
C ILE A 548 -19.24 3.55 -31.10
N ILE A 549 -19.67 4.78 -31.37
CA ILE A 549 -21.07 5.08 -31.76
C ILE A 549 -21.20 5.27 -33.27
N LYS A 550 -20.37 6.16 -33.86
CA LYS A 550 -20.54 6.59 -35.26
C LYS A 550 -19.81 5.73 -36.30
N ASN A 551 -18.78 4.96 -35.90
CA ASN A 551 -17.92 4.23 -36.85
C ASN A 551 -18.21 2.72 -36.85
N LYS A 552 -19.20 2.30 -37.65
CA LYS A 552 -19.63 0.89 -37.77
C LYS A 552 -18.52 -0.03 -38.32
N LYS A 553 -17.71 0.44 -39.27
CA LYS A 553 -16.57 -0.34 -39.82
C LYS A 553 -15.52 -0.65 -38.74
N LYS A 554 -15.14 0.36 -37.94
CA LYS A 554 -14.21 0.20 -36.82
C LYS A 554 -14.77 -0.71 -35.73
N LEU A 555 -16.06 -0.56 -35.40
CA LEU A 555 -16.74 -1.46 -34.46
C LEU A 555 -16.70 -2.91 -34.96
N SER A 556 -17.03 -3.15 -36.24
CA SER A 556 -16.95 -4.49 -36.85
C SER A 556 -15.54 -5.08 -36.79
N LYS A 557 -14.50 -4.28 -37.09
CA LYS A 557 -13.10 -4.72 -36.98
C LYS A 557 -12.75 -5.16 -35.56
N TYR A 558 -13.15 -4.38 -34.55
CA TYR A 558 -12.89 -4.72 -33.15
C TYR A 558 -13.73 -5.87 -32.63
N THR A 559 -14.95 -6.04 -33.14
CA THR A 559 -15.81 -7.14 -32.72
C THR A 559 -15.48 -8.43 -33.45
N THR A 560 -14.72 -8.43 -34.55
CA THR A 560 -14.45 -9.63 -35.37
C THR A 560 -13.92 -10.79 -34.50
N GLU A 561 -12.91 -10.54 -33.67
CA GLU A 561 -12.26 -11.56 -32.85
C GLU A 561 -12.79 -11.66 -31.40
N THR A 562 -13.78 -10.86 -31.00
CA THR A 562 -14.28 -10.85 -29.61
C THR A 562 -15.50 -11.75 -29.44
N GLU A 563 -15.69 -12.29 -28.23
CA GLU A 563 -16.88 -13.06 -27.87
C GLU A 563 -18.06 -12.13 -27.53
N ASN A 564 -17.82 -10.98 -26.88
CA ASN A 564 -18.90 -10.02 -26.59
C ASN A 564 -19.22 -9.14 -27.81
N LYS A 565 -20.16 -9.59 -28.64
CA LYS A 565 -20.67 -8.83 -29.79
C LYS A 565 -21.68 -7.73 -29.46
N LYS A 566 -22.19 -7.69 -28.21
CA LYS A 566 -23.29 -6.79 -27.79
C LYS A 566 -22.80 -5.45 -27.25
N THR A 567 -21.49 -5.29 -27.03
CA THR A 567 -20.91 -4.06 -26.51
C THR A 567 -20.29 -3.22 -27.61
N ASN A 568 -20.27 -1.90 -27.40
CA ASN A 568 -19.48 -0.97 -28.18
C ASN A 568 -18.45 -0.22 -27.31
N ASN A 569 -18.23 -0.65 -26.06
CA ASN A 569 -17.25 -0.06 -25.16
C ASN A 569 -15.85 -0.60 -25.44
N ILE A 570 -14.90 0.31 -25.62
CA ILE A 570 -13.54 -0.03 -26.01
C ILE A 570 -12.83 -0.85 -24.91
N PHE A 571 -13.00 -0.49 -23.63
CA PHE A 571 -12.34 -1.22 -22.53
C PHE A 571 -12.73 -2.71 -22.49
N SER A 572 -13.94 -3.09 -22.94
CA SER A 572 -14.34 -4.50 -22.99
C SER A 572 -13.53 -5.29 -24.02
N PHE A 573 -13.24 -4.69 -25.18
CA PHE A 573 -12.38 -5.30 -26.20
C PHE A 573 -10.93 -5.40 -25.72
N PHE A 574 -10.47 -4.39 -24.97
CA PHE A 574 -9.14 -4.42 -24.36
C PHE A 574 -8.99 -5.58 -23.37
N ILE A 575 -10.00 -5.86 -22.54
CA ILE A 575 -10.00 -7.00 -21.62
C ILE A 575 -9.80 -8.30 -22.41
N GLU A 576 -10.62 -8.55 -23.44
CA GLU A 576 -10.57 -9.80 -24.20
C GLU A 576 -9.24 -9.98 -24.94
N LYS A 577 -8.72 -8.92 -25.60
CA LYS A 577 -7.40 -8.97 -26.25
C LYS A 577 -6.29 -9.22 -25.24
N SER A 578 -6.33 -8.55 -24.08
CA SER A 578 -5.32 -8.73 -23.02
C SER A 578 -5.29 -10.16 -22.48
N LEU A 579 -6.45 -10.81 -22.34
CA LEU A 579 -6.55 -12.22 -21.94
C LEU A 579 -5.91 -13.16 -22.97
N LYS A 580 -5.98 -12.83 -24.27
CA LYS A 580 -5.36 -13.64 -25.33
C LYS A 580 -3.84 -13.51 -25.34
N VAL A 581 -3.31 -12.30 -25.11
CA VAL A 581 -1.88 -12.00 -25.26
C VAL A 581 -1.10 -12.03 -23.93
N GLY A 582 -1.74 -12.07 -22.77
CA GLY A 582 -1.09 -12.03 -21.47
C GLY A 582 -1.24 -13.30 -20.63
N LYS A 583 -0.26 -13.62 -19.78
CA LYS A 583 -0.36 -14.66 -18.74
C LYS A 583 -0.92 -14.11 -17.43
N ALA A 584 -0.45 -12.95 -16.98
CA ALA A 584 -1.06 -12.17 -15.90
C ALA A 584 -1.66 -10.89 -16.48
N VAL A 585 -2.92 -10.60 -16.18
CA VAL A 585 -3.64 -9.43 -16.71
C VAL A 585 -4.13 -8.56 -15.56
N ALA A 586 -3.82 -7.27 -15.63
CA ALA A 586 -4.22 -6.30 -14.62
C ALA A 586 -4.69 -4.99 -15.25
N LEU A 587 -6.00 -4.70 -15.18
CA LEU A 587 -6.57 -3.54 -15.87
C LEU A 587 -7.41 -2.68 -14.92
N ILE A 588 -7.38 -1.36 -15.12
CA ILE A 588 -8.33 -0.40 -14.53
C ILE A 588 -9.51 -0.25 -15.48
N VAL A 589 -10.73 -0.42 -14.97
CA VAL A 589 -11.93 -0.44 -15.81
C VAL A 589 -13.11 0.23 -15.08
N PRO A 590 -14.13 0.70 -15.82
CA PRO A 590 -15.35 1.21 -15.21
C PRO A 590 -16.01 0.16 -14.30
N LYS A 591 -16.52 0.62 -13.14
CA LYS A 591 -17.24 -0.24 -12.18
C LYS A 591 -18.50 -0.87 -12.79
N SER A 592 -19.04 -0.30 -13.86
CA SER A 592 -20.15 -0.88 -14.62
C SER A 592 -19.88 -2.30 -15.12
N LEU A 593 -18.62 -2.70 -15.28
CA LEU A 593 -18.23 -4.09 -15.57
C LEU A 593 -18.89 -5.06 -14.59
N LEU A 594 -19.00 -4.69 -13.31
CA LEU A 594 -19.53 -5.56 -12.26
C LEU A 594 -21.01 -5.88 -12.41
N SER A 595 -21.82 -5.00 -13.01
CA SER A 595 -23.28 -5.08 -12.89
C SER A 595 -24.07 -4.82 -14.18
N SER A 596 -23.55 -4.05 -15.13
CA SER A 596 -24.33 -3.67 -16.32
C SER A 596 -24.62 -4.89 -17.22
N PRO A 597 -25.85 -4.99 -17.78
CA PRO A 597 -26.22 -6.03 -18.73
C PRO A 597 -25.29 -6.13 -19.95
N GLU A 598 -24.75 -4.98 -20.40
CA GLU A 598 -23.85 -4.89 -21.55
C GLU A 598 -22.58 -5.76 -21.39
N PHE A 599 -22.15 -6.01 -20.15
CA PHE A 599 -20.93 -6.76 -19.85
C PHE A 599 -21.18 -8.17 -19.31
N ASN A 600 -22.40 -8.71 -19.43
CA ASN A 600 -22.72 -10.09 -19.00
C ASN A 600 -21.75 -11.11 -19.64
N LYS A 601 -21.53 -11.02 -20.96
CA LYS A 601 -20.61 -11.93 -21.67
C LYS A 601 -19.15 -11.72 -21.27
N THR A 602 -18.73 -10.46 -21.10
CA THR A 602 -17.37 -10.13 -20.60
C THR A 602 -17.11 -10.73 -19.21
N ARG A 603 -18.10 -10.66 -18.30
CA ARG A 603 -18.02 -11.30 -16.98
C ARG A 603 -17.97 -12.83 -17.07
N GLU A 604 -18.75 -13.44 -17.96
CA GLU A 604 -18.70 -14.88 -18.20
C GLU A 604 -17.28 -15.32 -18.59
N ILE A 605 -16.64 -14.60 -19.53
CA ILE A 605 -15.26 -14.87 -19.96
C ILE A 605 -14.28 -14.73 -18.80
N LEU A 606 -14.34 -13.61 -18.07
CA LEU A 606 -13.45 -13.37 -16.93
C LEU A 606 -13.60 -14.42 -15.82
N SER A 607 -14.82 -14.92 -15.58
CA SER A 607 -15.11 -15.91 -14.54
C SER A 607 -14.42 -17.27 -14.77
N LYS A 608 -14.00 -17.54 -16.02
CA LYS A 608 -13.26 -18.75 -16.41
C LYS A 608 -11.81 -18.75 -15.91
N TYR A 609 -11.26 -17.59 -15.53
CA TYR A 609 -9.87 -17.43 -15.10
C TYR A 609 -9.76 -17.27 -13.59
N ASN A 610 -8.55 -17.51 -13.04
CA ASN A 610 -8.27 -17.28 -11.64
C ASN A 610 -8.08 -15.77 -11.36
N ILE A 611 -9.10 -15.12 -10.79
CA ILE A 611 -9.03 -13.72 -10.38
C ILE A 611 -8.40 -13.66 -8.98
N LYS A 612 -7.22 -13.06 -8.90
CA LYS A 612 -6.47 -12.93 -7.64
C LYS A 612 -7.00 -11.78 -6.79
N CYS A 613 -7.35 -10.67 -7.43
CA CYS A 613 -7.77 -9.45 -6.73
C CYS A 613 -8.80 -8.63 -7.50
N LEU A 614 -9.71 -8.01 -6.76
CA LEU A 614 -10.60 -6.93 -7.20
C LEU A 614 -10.40 -5.73 -6.27
N ILE A 615 -10.15 -4.54 -6.83
CA ILE A 615 -9.99 -3.30 -6.07
C ILE A 615 -11.11 -2.35 -6.49
N ASP A 616 -11.98 -1.96 -5.56
CA ASP A 616 -13.04 -0.98 -5.79
C ASP A 616 -12.60 0.40 -5.28
N TYR A 617 -12.37 1.30 -6.23
CA TYR A 617 -12.00 2.69 -5.93
C TYR A 617 -13.23 3.58 -5.73
N GLY A 618 -14.43 3.16 -6.15
CA GLY A 618 -15.58 4.04 -6.29
C GLY A 618 -15.24 5.27 -7.14
N GLU A 619 -15.70 6.45 -6.73
CA GLU A 619 -15.35 7.74 -7.36
C GLU A 619 -13.93 8.23 -7.03
N LYS A 620 -13.21 7.56 -6.11
CA LYS A 620 -11.87 7.98 -5.69
C LYS A 620 -10.76 7.53 -6.65
N GLY A 621 -11.10 6.79 -7.72
CA GLY A 621 -10.13 6.30 -8.68
C GLY A 621 -9.49 7.42 -9.52
N PHE A 622 -10.29 8.41 -9.92
CA PHE A 622 -9.84 9.53 -10.75
C PHE A 622 -10.31 10.88 -10.20
N SER A 623 -9.36 11.76 -9.86
CA SER A 623 -9.64 13.04 -9.22
C SER A 623 -10.38 14.02 -10.13
N GLY A 624 -11.60 14.40 -9.73
CA GLY A 624 -12.43 15.39 -10.43
C GLY A 624 -13.25 14.85 -11.60
N VAL A 625 -13.42 13.53 -11.69
CA VAL A 625 -14.27 12.87 -12.67
C VAL A 625 -15.35 12.07 -11.96
N LYS A 626 -16.61 12.22 -12.38
CA LYS A 626 -17.75 11.52 -11.77
C LYS A 626 -17.93 10.10 -12.34
N ILE A 627 -16.87 9.29 -12.30
CA ILE A 627 -16.88 7.89 -12.77
C ILE A 627 -16.42 6.98 -11.65
N GLU A 628 -17.14 5.86 -11.51
CA GLU A 628 -16.75 4.81 -10.59
C GLU A 628 -15.85 3.80 -11.30
N THR A 629 -14.76 3.43 -10.66
CA THR A 629 -13.75 2.53 -11.24
C THR A 629 -13.40 1.39 -10.33
N ILE A 630 -13.03 0.28 -10.96
CA ILE A 630 -12.42 -0.86 -10.31
C ILE A 630 -11.12 -1.20 -11.03
N SER A 631 -10.31 -2.05 -10.40
CA SER A 631 -9.31 -2.82 -11.14
C SER A 631 -9.40 -4.28 -10.75
N PHE A 632 -8.90 -5.13 -11.63
CA PHE A 632 -8.73 -6.54 -11.33
C PHE A 632 -7.31 -6.98 -11.65
N VAL A 633 -6.86 -8.02 -10.96
CA VAL A 633 -5.63 -8.75 -11.28
C VAL A 633 -5.98 -10.22 -11.39
N LEU A 634 -5.64 -10.84 -12.51
CA LEU A 634 -5.95 -12.25 -12.76
C LEU A 634 -4.78 -12.99 -13.42
N ASP A 635 -4.86 -14.31 -13.35
CA ASP A 635 -3.94 -15.24 -13.98
C ASP A 635 -4.66 -15.91 -15.17
N ALA A 636 -4.39 -15.41 -16.37
CA ALA A 636 -4.97 -15.91 -17.61
C ALA A 636 -4.36 -17.26 -18.04
N ALA A 637 -3.23 -17.67 -17.44
CA ALA A 637 -2.66 -19.00 -17.65
C ALA A 637 -3.36 -20.09 -16.81
N LYS A 638 -4.19 -19.71 -15.83
CA LYS A 638 -4.88 -20.64 -14.92
C LYS A 638 -6.39 -20.51 -15.02
N LYS A 639 -7.06 -21.63 -15.30
CA LYS A 639 -8.51 -21.72 -15.22
C LYS A 639 -8.99 -21.57 -13.77
N SER A 640 -10.23 -21.10 -13.61
CA SER A 640 -10.88 -21.02 -12.31
C SER A 640 -11.14 -22.43 -11.74
N ASN A 641 -11.01 -22.58 -10.42
CA ASN A 641 -11.43 -23.76 -9.68
C ASN A 641 -12.35 -23.38 -8.50
N SER A 642 -12.93 -24.38 -7.82
CA SER A 642 -13.90 -24.22 -6.73
C SER A 642 -13.33 -23.57 -5.46
N GLU A 643 -12.02 -23.65 -5.25
CA GLU A 643 -11.30 -23.16 -4.07
C GLU A 643 -10.57 -21.82 -4.31
N ASN A 644 -10.68 -21.25 -5.51
CA ASN A 644 -10.09 -19.96 -5.81
C ASN A 644 -10.62 -18.86 -4.88
N MET A 645 -9.69 -18.14 -4.25
CA MET A 645 -9.96 -17.05 -3.33
C MET A 645 -9.59 -15.71 -3.98
N ILE A 646 -10.53 -14.76 -3.95
CA ILE A 646 -10.33 -13.39 -4.42
C ILE A 646 -10.09 -12.47 -3.22
N GLU A 647 -9.03 -11.67 -3.29
CA GLU A 647 -8.85 -10.53 -2.40
C GLU A 647 -9.66 -9.32 -2.93
N VAL A 648 -10.64 -8.87 -2.17
CA VAL A 648 -11.45 -7.68 -2.45
C VAL A 648 -10.98 -6.53 -1.56
N GLU A 649 -10.39 -5.50 -2.15
CA GLU A 649 -10.01 -4.26 -1.47
C GLU A 649 -10.99 -3.14 -1.83
N SER A 650 -11.48 -2.41 -0.83
CA SER A 650 -12.43 -1.31 -1.03
C SER A 650 -11.91 -0.01 -0.45
N TYR A 651 -11.82 1.02 -1.30
CA TYR A 651 -11.53 2.41 -0.92
C TYR A 651 -12.81 3.15 -0.47
N ILE A 652 -13.97 2.52 -0.64
CA ILE A 652 -15.26 3.00 -0.14
C ILE A 652 -15.36 2.68 1.36
N THR A 653 -14.99 1.46 1.75
CA THR A 653 -15.12 0.97 3.12
C THR A 653 -13.81 0.88 3.88
N ASN A 654 -12.71 1.29 3.25
CA ASN A 654 -11.34 1.21 3.79
C ASN A 654 -11.03 -0.15 4.41
N ASN A 655 -11.37 -1.23 3.70
CA ASN A 655 -11.14 -2.59 4.18
C ASN A 655 -10.69 -3.52 3.06
N ILE A 656 -10.21 -4.69 3.49
CA ILE A 656 -9.80 -5.77 2.61
C ILE A 656 -10.42 -7.07 3.13
N LYS A 657 -10.98 -7.87 2.22
CA LYS A 657 -11.60 -9.15 2.56
C LYS A 657 -11.24 -10.19 1.53
N THR A 658 -11.09 -11.44 1.96
CA THR A 658 -10.88 -12.57 1.05
C THR A 658 -12.16 -13.39 0.97
N LYS A 659 -12.61 -13.73 -0.24
CA LYS A 659 -13.83 -14.52 -0.46
C LYS A 659 -13.61 -15.54 -1.58
N LYS A 660 -14.35 -16.65 -1.56
CA LYS A 660 -14.34 -17.61 -2.68
C LYS A 660 -14.84 -16.94 -3.96
N GLN A 661 -14.17 -17.16 -5.08
CA GLN A 661 -14.55 -16.65 -6.40
C GLN A 661 -15.99 -17.05 -6.75
N LYS A 662 -16.36 -18.32 -6.51
CA LYS A 662 -17.71 -18.83 -6.72
C LYS A 662 -18.80 -18.11 -5.92
N TYR A 663 -18.45 -17.56 -4.75
CA TYR A 663 -19.40 -16.84 -3.90
C TYR A 663 -19.68 -15.42 -4.43
N ILE A 664 -18.67 -14.78 -5.02
CA ILE A 664 -18.82 -13.46 -5.66
C ILE A 664 -19.51 -13.61 -7.03
N PHE A 665 -19.20 -14.68 -7.78
CA PHE A 665 -19.68 -14.92 -9.15
C PHE A 665 -20.83 -15.94 -9.20
N ASP A 666 -21.60 -16.02 -8.13
CA ASP A 666 -22.72 -16.95 -8.01
C ASP A 666 -23.74 -16.68 -9.13
N LYS A 667 -24.04 -17.72 -9.92
CA LYS A 667 -24.91 -17.65 -11.10
C LYS A 667 -26.39 -17.47 -10.74
N ASN A 668 -26.76 -17.65 -9.47
CA ASN A 668 -28.09 -17.34 -8.98
C ASN A 668 -28.39 -15.84 -8.98
N PHE A 669 -27.36 -15.00 -9.13
CA PHE A 669 -27.49 -13.55 -9.23
C PHE A 669 -27.08 -13.06 -10.63
N PRO A 670 -27.70 -11.97 -11.13
CA PRO A 670 -27.48 -11.48 -12.49
C PRO A 670 -26.06 -10.93 -12.73
N TYR A 671 -25.31 -10.63 -11.66
CA TYR A 671 -23.98 -10.06 -11.76
C TYR A 671 -23.13 -10.22 -10.48
N TRP A 672 -21.85 -9.81 -10.54
CA TRP A 672 -20.87 -10.08 -9.48
C TRP A 672 -21.11 -9.25 -8.22
N LEU A 673 -21.12 -9.88 -7.05
CA LEU A 673 -21.42 -9.22 -5.76
C LEU A 673 -20.18 -9.15 -4.85
N ILE A 674 -19.33 -8.15 -5.05
CA ILE A 674 -18.06 -8.02 -4.31
C ILE A 674 -18.27 -7.68 -2.83
N TYR A 675 -19.41 -7.06 -2.47
CA TYR A 675 -19.77 -6.74 -1.08
C TYR A 675 -20.65 -7.79 -0.39
N ARG A 676 -21.08 -8.87 -1.09
CA ARG A 676 -21.93 -9.96 -0.56
C ARG A 676 -21.45 -10.46 0.81
N ASN A 677 -22.33 -10.62 1.77
CA ASN A 677 -21.99 -11.08 3.10
C ASN A 677 -23.18 -11.84 3.72
N HIS A 678 -23.00 -12.34 4.94
CA HIS A 678 -24.06 -13.08 5.65
C HIS A 678 -25.37 -12.30 5.76
N PHE A 679 -25.33 -10.98 6.00
CA PHE A 679 -26.53 -10.15 6.03
C PHE A 679 -27.25 -10.13 4.67
N PHE A 680 -26.51 -10.00 3.57
CA PHE A 680 -27.10 -10.10 2.24
C PHE A 680 -27.74 -11.47 2.02
N ASP A 681 -27.06 -12.55 2.40
CA ASP A 681 -27.56 -13.92 2.23
C ASP A 681 -28.84 -14.18 3.05
N SER A 682 -28.89 -13.69 4.29
CA SER A 682 -30.09 -13.85 5.14
C SER A 682 -31.31 -13.16 4.56
N ILE A 683 -31.15 -11.98 3.94
CA ILE A 683 -32.25 -11.28 3.27
C ILE A 683 -32.59 -11.95 1.94
N SER A 684 -31.57 -12.35 1.17
CA SER A 684 -31.73 -13.09 -0.08
C SER A 684 -32.59 -14.35 0.09
N ASN A 685 -32.43 -15.06 1.20
CA ASN A 685 -33.19 -16.28 1.47
C ASN A 685 -34.68 -16.03 1.76
N LYS A 686 -35.04 -14.82 2.20
CA LYS A 686 -36.42 -14.41 2.48
C LYS A 686 -37.17 -13.91 1.24
N LEU A 687 -36.48 -13.68 0.12
CA LEU A 687 -37.04 -13.04 -1.06
C LEU A 687 -37.21 -14.02 -2.24
N ILE A 688 -38.26 -13.79 -3.02
CA ILE A 688 -38.48 -14.36 -4.35
C ILE A 688 -38.04 -13.30 -5.37
N PHE A 689 -36.90 -13.53 -6.02
CA PHE A 689 -36.29 -12.58 -6.94
C PHE A 689 -36.80 -12.72 -8.38
N ASN A 690 -36.32 -11.81 -9.24
CA ASN A 690 -36.51 -11.86 -10.69
C ASN A 690 -37.97 -11.73 -11.14
N ILE A 691 -38.81 -11.05 -10.37
CA ILE A 691 -40.25 -10.93 -10.63
C ILE A 691 -40.63 -9.74 -11.53
N PHE A 692 -39.73 -8.79 -11.73
CA PHE A 692 -39.98 -7.58 -12.50
C PHE A 692 -39.10 -7.46 -13.75
N MET A 693 -39.61 -6.77 -14.78
CA MET A 693 -38.84 -6.08 -15.81
C MET A 693 -38.84 -4.58 -15.54
N SER A 694 -37.76 -3.90 -15.92
CA SER A 694 -37.67 -2.44 -15.77
C SER A 694 -37.77 -1.73 -17.12
N PHE A 695 -38.49 -0.61 -17.13
CA PHE A 695 -38.49 0.36 -18.21
C PHE A 695 -38.18 1.74 -17.65
N ARG A 696 -37.43 2.54 -18.40
CA ARG A 696 -37.13 3.92 -18.08
C ARG A 696 -37.16 4.73 -19.36
N ASP A 697 -38.03 5.73 -19.40
CA ASP A 697 -38.06 6.69 -20.50
C ASP A 697 -36.99 7.76 -20.30
N ARG A 698 -36.28 8.15 -21.35
CA ARG A 698 -35.35 9.31 -21.34
C ARG A 698 -35.74 10.37 -22.36
N GLN A 699 -36.81 10.16 -23.11
CA GLN A 699 -37.29 11.02 -24.18
C GLN A 699 -38.01 12.25 -23.60
N ILE A 700 -38.74 12.09 -22.49
CA ILE A 700 -39.42 13.20 -21.82
C ILE A 700 -38.41 14.09 -21.11
N THR A 701 -38.46 15.39 -21.42
CA THR A 701 -37.61 16.44 -20.85
C THR A 701 -38.46 17.67 -20.58
N LYS A 702 -37.91 18.70 -19.91
CA LYS A 702 -38.62 19.96 -19.64
C LYS A 702 -39.24 20.62 -20.88
N LYS A 703 -38.67 20.39 -22.07
CA LYS A 703 -39.19 20.93 -23.34
C LYS A 703 -40.55 20.35 -23.74
N HIS A 704 -40.88 19.16 -23.23
CA HIS A 704 -42.10 18.44 -23.58
C HIS A 704 -43.22 18.66 -22.56
N THR A 705 -42.94 19.24 -21.39
CA THR A 705 -43.85 19.28 -20.24
C THR A 705 -44.38 20.68 -19.96
N THR A 706 -45.64 20.80 -19.53
CA THR A 706 -46.33 22.05 -19.15
C THR A 706 -46.83 22.01 -17.70
N ASN A 707 -47.29 23.14 -17.17
CA ASN A 707 -47.88 23.21 -15.82
C ASN A 707 -49.35 22.72 -15.78
N ILE A 708 -50.00 22.63 -16.93
CA ILE A 708 -51.40 22.19 -17.09
C ILE A 708 -51.46 21.24 -18.28
N GLY A 709 -52.14 20.11 -18.14
CA GLY A 709 -52.34 19.16 -19.25
C GLY A 709 -53.15 17.93 -18.84
N LYS A 710 -53.44 17.07 -19.82
CA LYS A 710 -54.32 15.88 -19.64
C LYS A 710 -53.67 14.74 -18.87
N ILE A 711 -52.37 14.51 -19.08
CA ILE A 711 -51.64 13.37 -18.53
C ILE A 711 -50.53 13.88 -17.61
N ARG A 712 -50.50 13.39 -16.37
CA ARG A 712 -49.50 13.82 -15.39
C ARG A 712 -48.16 13.11 -15.61
N VAL A 713 -47.05 13.85 -15.55
CA VAL A 713 -45.69 13.30 -15.61
C VAL A 713 -45.12 13.23 -14.20
N LEU A 714 -45.06 12.03 -13.64
CA LEU A 714 -44.50 11.74 -12.32
C LEU A 714 -42.98 11.69 -12.37
N LYS A 715 -42.35 12.24 -11.33
CA LYS A 715 -40.90 12.30 -11.15
C LYS A 715 -40.49 11.80 -9.77
N SER A 716 -39.19 11.60 -9.54
CA SER A 716 -38.62 10.99 -8.32
C SER A 716 -39.06 11.60 -6.98
N ARG A 717 -39.32 12.92 -6.93
CA ARG A 717 -39.80 13.61 -5.73
C ARG A 717 -41.28 13.34 -5.43
N ASN A 718 -42.08 13.00 -6.44
CA ASN A 718 -43.51 12.69 -6.27
C ASN A 718 -43.75 11.37 -5.55
N ILE A 719 -42.78 10.45 -5.54
CA ILE A 719 -42.97 9.10 -5.04
C ILE A 719 -42.68 9.01 -3.54
N LYS A 720 -43.60 8.45 -2.77
CA LYS A 720 -43.46 8.04 -1.36
C LYS A 720 -43.87 6.57 -1.23
N SER A 721 -43.63 5.94 -0.06
CA SER A 721 -44.05 4.55 0.17
C SER A 721 -45.56 4.44 0.01
N ASN A 722 -46.00 3.65 -0.97
CA ASN A 722 -47.39 3.46 -1.35
C ASN A 722 -48.20 4.74 -1.61
N LYS A 723 -47.53 5.89 -1.86
CA LYS A 723 -48.21 7.18 -1.98
C LYS A 723 -47.55 8.05 -3.05
N ILE A 724 -48.36 8.87 -3.69
CA ILE A 724 -47.91 9.93 -4.60
C ILE A 724 -48.26 11.26 -3.98
N ILE A 725 -47.30 12.17 -3.97
CA ILE A 725 -47.47 13.52 -3.44
C ILE A 725 -47.48 14.56 -4.56
N ASN A 726 -48.35 15.56 -4.39
CA ASN A 726 -48.39 16.74 -5.22
C ASN A 726 -47.38 17.75 -4.69
N ILE A 727 -46.62 18.36 -5.60
CA ILE A 727 -45.57 19.32 -5.24
C ILE A 727 -45.78 20.57 -6.10
N PRO A 728 -46.13 21.72 -5.47
CA PRO A 728 -46.24 23.00 -6.17
C PRO A 728 -44.97 23.31 -6.97
N ASP A 729 -45.14 23.89 -8.17
CA ASP A 729 -44.08 24.29 -9.10
C ASP A 729 -43.11 23.17 -9.55
N TYR A 730 -43.44 21.92 -9.23
CA TYR A 730 -42.69 20.75 -9.65
C TYR A 730 -43.55 19.80 -10.48
N ASP A 731 -44.84 19.70 -10.19
CA ASP A 731 -45.75 18.87 -10.97
C ASP A 731 -45.89 19.40 -12.40
N CYS A 732 -45.86 18.49 -13.37
CA CYS A 732 -45.90 18.82 -14.78
C CYS A 732 -46.69 17.79 -15.57
N PHE A 733 -47.15 18.19 -16.75
CA PHE A 733 -48.12 17.45 -17.55
C PHE A 733 -47.72 17.42 -19.03
N VAL A 734 -48.33 16.50 -19.78
CA VAL A 734 -48.32 16.44 -21.24
C VAL A 734 -49.74 16.25 -21.75
N ASN A 735 -50.01 16.68 -22.99
CA ASN A 735 -51.32 16.50 -23.61
C ASN A 735 -51.41 15.23 -24.47
N ASP A 736 -50.27 14.72 -24.95
CA ASP A 736 -50.16 13.56 -25.83
C ASP A 736 -48.87 12.78 -25.49
N VAL A 737 -48.91 11.46 -25.69
CA VAL A 737 -47.82 10.50 -25.43
C VAL A 737 -47.43 9.67 -26.65
N ASP A 738 -48.05 9.85 -27.81
CA ASP A 738 -47.88 8.99 -28.98
C ASP A 738 -46.42 8.91 -29.47
N ASN A 739 -45.67 9.99 -29.29
CA ASN A 739 -44.24 10.07 -29.65
C ASN A 739 -43.28 9.52 -28.58
N PHE A 740 -43.79 9.04 -27.43
CA PHE A 740 -42.98 8.58 -26.31
C PHE A 740 -43.16 7.08 -26.04
N SER A 741 -42.04 6.38 -25.88
CA SER A 741 -42.06 4.94 -25.56
C SER A 741 -42.75 4.64 -24.23
N VAL A 742 -42.85 5.60 -23.31
CA VAL A 742 -43.61 5.44 -22.05
C VAL A 742 -45.12 5.37 -22.25
N GLY A 743 -45.65 5.90 -23.38
CA GLY A 743 -47.09 5.92 -23.66
C GLY A 743 -47.73 4.54 -23.57
N LYS A 744 -47.00 3.48 -23.95
CA LYS A 744 -47.45 2.08 -23.86
C LYS A 744 -47.73 1.57 -22.44
N PHE A 745 -47.38 2.33 -21.40
CA PHE A 745 -47.64 2.02 -19.99
C PHE A 745 -48.80 2.84 -19.40
N LEU A 746 -49.32 3.83 -20.14
CA LEU A 746 -50.44 4.64 -19.69
C LEU A 746 -51.64 3.75 -19.36
N ASN A 747 -52.23 3.95 -18.18
CA ASN A 747 -53.41 3.24 -17.69
C ASN A 747 -53.29 1.70 -17.58
N LYS A 748 -52.08 1.13 -17.71
CA LYS A 748 -51.86 -0.28 -17.43
C LYS A 748 -51.88 -0.55 -15.92
N PRO A 749 -52.61 -1.58 -15.46
CA PRO A 749 -52.68 -1.92 -14.04
C PRO A 749 -51.35 -2.52 -13.55
N ASP A 750 -51.20 -2.58 -12.22
CA ASP A 750 -50.15 -3.33 -11.51
C ASP A 750 -48.70 -2.95 -11.85
N LEU A 751 -48.50 -1.76 -12.40
CA LEU A 751 -47.18 -1.20 -12.65
C LEU A 751 -46.65 -0.50 -11.41
N VAL A 752 -45.41 -0.81 -11.03
CA VAL A 752 -44.75 -0.22 -9.85
C VAL A 752 -43.78 0.87 -10.30
N LEU A 753 -43.80 2.01 -9.60
CA LEU A 753 -42.88 3.12 -9.79
C LEU A 753 -41.80 3.11 -8.73
N ILE A 754 -40.54 3.18 -9.16
CA ILE A 754 -39.41 3.40 -8.26
C ILE A 754 -38.53 4.57 -8.72
N PRO A 755 -38.13 5.46 -7.80
CA PRO A 755 -37.07 6.42 -8.03
C PRO A 755 -35.77 5.80 -8.49
N ASN A 756 -35.15 6.45 -9.46
CA ASN A 756 -33.85 6.06 -9.96
C ASN A 756 -32.71 6.65 -9.13
N LEU A 757 -31.51 6.06 -9.23
CA LEU A 757 -30.28 6.56 -8.59
C LEU A 757 -30.34 6.65 -7.05
N THR A 758 -31.10 5.77 -6.39
CA THR A 758 -31.25 5.76 -4.93
C THR A 758 -31.14 4.36 -4.33
N TYR A 759 -30.73 4.31 -3.05
CA TYR A 759 -30.77 3.13 -2.21
C TYR A 759 -32.02 2.99 -1.37
N ASN A 760 -32.71 4.10 -1.16
CA ASN A 760 -34.03 4.12 -0.58
C ASN A 760 -35.00 4.42 -1.74
N PRO A 761 -35.39 3.39 -2.52
CA PRO A 761 -36.23 3.62 -3.68
C PRO A 761 -37.52 4.31 -3.25
N ARG A 762 -38.24 3.80 -2.26
CA ARG A 762 -39.68 4.04 -2.10
C ARG A 762 -40.41 3.54 -3.35
N ALA A 763 -41.56 2.91 -3.17
CA ALA A 763 -42.32 2.36 -4.28
C ALA A 763 -43.80 2.66 -4.13
N CYS A 764 -44.49 2.86 -5.24
CA CYS A 764 -45.94 2.96 -5.30
C CYS A 764 -46.44 2.41 -6.64
N PHE A 765 -47.73 2.14 -6.76
CA PHE A 765 -48.33 1.81 -8.06
C PHE A 765 -48.42 3.06 -8.95
N LEU A 766 -48.34 2.87 -10.27
CA LEU A 766 -48.59 3.92 -11.27
C LEU A 766 -50.09 4.23 -11.28
N PRO A 767 -50.52 5.46 -10.95
CA PRO A 767 -51.92 5.84 -11.00
C PRO A 767 -52.39 6.00 -12.44
N LYS A 768 -53.72 5.92 -12.63
CA LYS A 768 -54.36 6.25 -13.91
C LYS A 768 -54.01 7.67 -14.36
N ASN A 769 -54.06 7.90 -15.67
CA ASN A 769 -53.80 9.18 -16.33
C ASN A 769 -52.43 9.79 -15.99
N SER A 770 -51.44 8.93 -15.74
CA SER A 770 -50.08 9.34 -15.40
C SER A 770 -49.03 8.53 -16.18
N ILE A 771 -47.88 9.17 -16.41
CA ILE A 771 -46.66 8.59 -16.97
C ILE A 771 -45.45 9.04 -16.15
N THR A 772 -44.24 8.69 -16.57
CA THR A 772 -43.02 9.07 -15.86
C THR A 772 -41.94 9.60 -16.79
N ASP A 773 -41.10 10.50 -16.28
CA ASP A 773 -39.85 10.87 -16.94
C ASP A 773 -38.69 9.93 -16.56
N GLY A 774 -37.47 10.28 -16.99
CA GLY A 774 -36.27 9.49 -16.70
C GLY A 774 -35.79 9.51 -15.27
N SER A 775 -36.43 10.21 -14.35
CA SER A 775 -36.09 10.15 -12.92
C SER A 775 -36.72 8.96 -12.20
N LEU A 776 -37.71 8.29 -12.81
CA LEU A 776 -38.35 7.08 -12.33
C LEU A 776 -38.05 5.88 -13.25
N ALA A 777 -38.21 4.68 -12.71
CA ALA A 777 -38.34 3.45 -13.47
C ALA A 777 -39.71 2.84 -13.23
N ILE A 778 -40.31 2.34 -14.31
CA ILE A 778 -41.54 1.56 -14.30
C ILE A 778 -41.15 0.09 -14.21
N LEU A 779 -41.68 -0.63 -13.23
CA LEU A 779 -41.50 -2.05 -13.07
C LEU A 779 -42.79 -2.78 -13.47
N SER A 780 -42.67 -3.71 -14.40
CA SER A 780 -43.77 -4.58 -14.82
C SER A 780 -43.51 -6.00 -14.32
N PRO A 781 -44.51 -6.69 -13.73
CA PRO A 781 -44.39 -8.11 -13.41
C PRO A 781 -44.02 -8.92 -14.66
N LYS A 782 -43.15 -9.92 -14.52
CA LYS A 782 -42.74 -10.81 -15.63
C LYS A 782 -43.80 -11.83 -16.01
N ASP A 783 -44.67 -12.16 -15.07
CA ASP A 783 -45.72 -13.15 -15.21
C ASP A 783 -46.98 -12.56 -14.56
N ASN A 784 -48.11 -12.70 -15.24
CA ASN A 784 -49.42 -12.23 -14.78
C ASN A 784 -49.88 -12.93 -13.49
N LYS A 785 -49.28 -14.07 -13.14
CA LYS A 785 -49.53 -14.77 -11.87
C LYS A 785 -48.86 -14.11 -10.65
N ILE A 786 -47.94 -13.16 -10.88
CA ILE A 786 -47.22 -12.48 -9.80
C ILE A 786 -48.08 -11.33 -9.27
N ASN A 787 -48.76 -11.58 -8.15
CA ASN A 787 -49.52 -10.54 -7.45
C ASN A 787 -48.60 -9.72 -6.52
N ILE A 788 -48.43 -8.43 -6.83
CA ILE A 788 -47.67 -7.46 -6.02
C ILE A 788 -48.63 -6.71 -5.10
N THR A 789 -48.29 -6.63 -3.81
CA THR A 789 -49.14 -5.99 -2.80
C THR A 789 -48.52 -4.71 -2.24
N ASN A 790 -49.33 -3.86 -1.60
CA ASN A 790 -48.81 -2.69 -0.88
C ASN A 790 -47.78 -3.07 0.19
N LYS A 791 -47.93 -4.23 0.86
CA LYS A 791 -46.94 -4.73 1.84
C LYS A 791 -45.57 -4.98 1.21
N ASP A 792 -45.56 -5.48 -0.03
CA ASP A 792 -44.31 -5.70 -0.79
C ASP A 792 -43.62 -4.36 -1.11
N LEU A 793 -44.41 -3.34 -1.48
CA LEU A 793 -43.90 -2.00 -1.75
C LEU A 793 -43.39 -1.30 -0.48
N ASP A 794 -44.05 -1.49 0.67
CA ASP A 794 -43.59 -0.97 1.97
C ASP A 794 -42.26 -1.59 2.39
N TYR A 795 -42.05 -2.88 2.11
CA TYR A 795 -40.77 -3.53 2.39
C TYR A 795 -39.60 -2.84 1.67
N PHE A 796 -39.80 -2.39 0.42
CA PHE A 796 -38.76 -1.66 -0.34
C PHE A 796 -38.37 -0.32 0.28
N ASN A 797 -39.17 0.22 1.21
CA ASN A 797 -38.89 1.46 1.94
C ASN A 797 -38.25 1.22 3.31
N THR A 798 -37.96 -0.03 3.69
CA THR A 798 -37.33 -0.34 4.98
C THR A 798 -35.83 -0.06 4.98
N ASP A 799 -35.26 0.19 6.15
CA ASP A 799 -33.80 0.28 6.35
C ASP A 799 -33.10 -1.05 6.04
N GLU A 800 -33.78 -2.17 6.32
CA GLU A 800 -33.28 -3.51 6.01
C GLU A 800 -33.08 -3.67 4.49
N PHE A 801 -34.13 -3.39 3.70
CA PHE A 801 -34.04 -3.46 2.24
C PHE A 801 -33.04 -2.45 1.68
N SER A 802 -33.01 -1.22 2.19
CA SER A 802 -32.06 -0.21 1.75
C SER A 802 -30.60 -0.66 1.94
N LYS A 803 -30.30 -1.26 3.11
CA LYS A 803 -28.98 -1.83 3.40
C LYS A 803 -28.69 -3.04 2.51
N PHE A 804 -29.65 -3.94 2.30
CA PHE A 804 -29.52 -5.10 1.41
C PHE A 804 -29.24 -4.66 -0.03
N TYR A 805 -30.05 -3.74 -0.56
CA TYR A 805 -29.94 -3.23 -1.92
C TYR A 805 -28.63 -2.45 -2.13
N SER A 806 -28.13 -1.75 -1.11
CA SER A 806 -26.79 -1.14 -1.17
C SER A 806 -25.67 -2.17 -1.42
N ILE A 807 -25.79 -3.37 -0.86
CA ILE A 807 -24.85 -4.47 -1.10
C ILE A 807 -25.09 -5.08 -2.47
N ALA A 808 -26.36 -5.30 -2.84
CA ALA A 808 -26.77 -5.80 -4.16
C ALA A 808 -26.20 -4.95 -5.30
N ARG A 809 -26.18 -3.63 -5.13
CA ARG A 809 -25.64 -2.67 -6.11
C ARG A 809 -24.13 -2.42 -5.98
N ASN A 810 -23.43 -3.26 -5.22
CA ASN A 810 -22.00 -3.11 -4.93
C ASN A 810 -21.60 -1.71 -4.41
N ARG A 811 -22.46 -1.07 -3.61
CA ARG A 811 -22.24 0.28 -3.07
C ARG A 811 -21.89 1.31 -4.16
N GLY A 812 -22.46 1.15 -5.36
CA GLY A 812 -22.36 2.13 -6.44
C GLY A 812 -23.02 3.47 -6.08
N THR A 813 -22.58 4.57 -6.64
CA THR A 813 -23.17 5.91 -6.38
C THR A 813 -23.57 6.61 -7.67
N ARG A 814 -22.92 6.24 -8.79
CA ARG A 814 -23.21 6.71 -10.14
C ARG A 814 -23.76 5.59 -11.02
N SER A 815 -23.43 4.34 -10.72
CA SER A 815 -23.96 3.15 -11.40
C SER A 815 -25.28 2.65 -10.79
N LEU A 816 -26.15 3.54 -10.30
CA LEU A 816 -27.40 3.20 -9.62
C LEU A 816 -28.64 3.19 -10.53
N ASN A 817 -28.43 3.30 -11.83
CA ASN A 817 -29.53 3.22 -12.77
C ASN A 817 -30.29 1.90 -12.60
N ILE A 818 -31.61 2.01 -12.43
CA ILE A 818 -32.49 0.86 -12.50
C ILE A 818 -32.51 0.34 -13.95
N ASP A 819 -32.01 -0.87 -14.10
CA ASP A 819 -32.02 -1.70 -15.30
C ASP A 819 -32.47 -3.14 -14.96
N ASN A 820 -32.59 -3.98 -15.99
CA ASN A 820 -33.08 -5.35 -15.85
C ASN A 820 -32.19 -6.26 -14.99
N ASN A 821 -30.92 -5.89 -14.78
CA ASN A 821 -30.05 -6.60 -13.85
C ASN A 821 -30.29 -6.12 -12.41
N SER A 822 -30.45 -4.82 -12.21
CA SER A 822 -30.68 -4.22 -10.88
C SER A 822 -32.05 -4.56 -10.30
N VAL A 823 -33.07 -4.64 -11.16
CA VAL A 823 -34.46 -4.86 -10.75
C VAL A 823 -34.67 -6.28 -10.23
N PHE A 824 -33.78 -7.21 -10.58
CA PHE A 824 -33.76 -8.58 -10.07
C PHE A 824 -33.91 -8.66 -8.55
N TYR A 825 -33.31 -7.71 -7.83
CA TYR A 825 -33.26 -7.67 -6.37
C TYR A 825 -34.52 -7.09 -5.72
N PHE A 826 -35.44 -6.50 -6.49
CA PHE A 826 -36.77 -6.12 -6.01
C PHE A 826 -37.66 -7.36 -6.01
N GLY A 827 -37.48 -8.18 -4.98
CA GLY A 827 -38.21 -9.43 -4.79
C GLY A 827 -39.40 -9.29 -3.85
N LYS A 828 -40.29 -10.29 -3.89
CA LYS A 828 -41.40 -10.42 -2.95
C LYS A 828 -40.97 -11.22 -1.72
N LEU A 829 -41.46 -10.90 -0.53
CA LEU A 829 -41.21 -11.73 0.66
C LEU A 829 -41.85 -13.11 0.47
N LYS A 830 -41.10 -14.17 0.78
CA LYS A 830 -41.67 -15.52 0.89
C LYS A 830 -42.71 -15.49 2.00
N GLN A 831 -43.92 -15.95 1.69
CA GLN A 831 -44.91 -16.15 2.73
C GLN A 831 -44.40 -17.24 3.68
N PRO A 832 -44.55 -17.06 5.01
CA PRO A 832 -44.12 -18.04 5.99
C PRO A 832 -44.80 -19.39 5.80
#